data_AF-A0A949G0U8-F1
#
_entry.id   AF-A0A949G0U8-F1
#
_cell.length_a   1.000
_cell.length_b   1.000
_cell.length_c   1.000
_cell.angle_alpha   90.00
_cell.angle_beta   90.00
_cell.angle_gamma   90.00
#
_symmetry.space_group_name_H-M   'P 1'
#
loop_
_entity.id
_entity.type
_entity.pdbx_description
1 polymer ?
#
loop_
_entity_poly.entity_id
_entity_poly.type
_entity_poly.pdbx_seq_one_letter_code
_entity_poly.pdbx_strand_id
1 'polypeptide(L)'
;MRPLLALTAVVVSLAWAAAAQAQLRIVNYNVNNSDPAAFGPRAGMDAVFRGMNASAKGGFARPIDVLILEEAESVATTGTAYAALLNSVTSGTSYLRSTVDAGSTGSGRPIAVYNSAAVTLVAEKKIGSLTGTASQPRQTMRYQFRPVGYDSTADFYVYASHYKASTGAANEAERNVEARAIRTDADALGQGASVIYAGDLNFYSSSEAGFQTLTGTGNGQAFDPVNRVGSWSGSTTYKDVHTQSPATTAVFNGQVTGGVDDRFDFQLITDEVRDGGGFDYITNSYWAFGNTATHSINQAISTGSAATLAARIPGYTSAQATAVLTALTQVTDHLPVLADYQLPAKMTASLAAPPSRVIRGASVSGTLTVSNSAPVAVVAGADGLDYAFAGTGGFATSGTGSDAALGASNTHLLAFSTTAAGLRSGTVNVTASSPQAMNATFSGTISTSVLDRAIGSFASAATTTSLTLDFGTLIRGGASGSSSFSIFNRPAASGTTWTARLDLDGVSSTLPAGIFSTSLAPFTNLAPGSSRSFGVAMTTATTGSFAGGYTLAMSDEDLPGATAQSLSISIRAIVMPPLAGDVNFDAFIDILDIADFLGGGRFDSGLTAGWSQGDFNSDSQVDILDVADMLGADRFDAGDYRPAGTAFSAGLAAVPEPAAGLATQLALAAVSIAMLRRGRRKSPS
;
A
#
# COMPACT_ATOMS: atom_id res chain seq x y z
N MET A 1 29.63 21.40 -27.30
CA MET A 1 29.11 20.07 -26.93
C MET A 1 28.25 20.24 -25.67
N ARG A 2 26.93 20.06 -25.79
CA ARG A 2 25.94 20.26 -24.71
C ARG A 2 25.50 18.87 -24.20
N PRO A 3 25.34 18.62 -22.89
CA PRO A 3 24.83 17.35 -22.42
C PRO A 3 23.29 17.33 -22.48
N LEU A 4 22.73 16.24 -22.99
CA LEU A 4 21.30 15.94 -22.99
C LEU A 4 20.85 15.59 -21.57
N LEU A 5 19.84 16.30 -21.06
CA LEU A 5 19.00 15.82 -19.95
C LEU A 5 17.99 14.81 -20.51
N ALA A 6 18.04 13.58 -20.01
CA ALA A 6 16.98 12.59 -20.22
C ALA A 6 15.84 12.88 -19.25
N LEU A 7 14.73 13.43 -19.76
CA LEU A 7 13.48 13.60 -19.02
C LEU A 7 12.70 12.29 -19.10
N THR A 8 12.68 11.52 -18.01
CA THR A 8 11.85 10.32 -17.89
C THR A 8 10.39 10.76 -17.77
N ALA A 9 9.65 10.68 -18.88
CA ALA A 9 8.21 10.90 -18.88
C ALA A 9 7.52 9.76 -18.13
N VAL A 10 7.00 10.06 -16.93
CA VAL A 10 6.03 9.21 -16.24
C VAL A 10 4.75 9.24 -17.07
N VAL A 11 4.52 8.20 -17.86
CA VAL A 11 3.23 7.95 -18.48
C VAL A 11 2.27 7.59 -17.36
N VAL A 12 1.51 8.57 -16.87
CA VAL A 12 0.30 8.31 -16.09
C VAL A 12 -0.68 7.69 -17.07
N SER A 13 -0.74 6.35 -17.10
CA SER A 13 -1.88 5.64 -17.65
C SER A 13 -3.09 6.03 -16.82
N LEU A 14 -3.87 6.98 -17.30
CA LEU A 14 -5.27 7.17 -16.91
C LEU A 14 -6.01 5.90 -17.32
N ALA A 15 -5.93 4.87 -16.48
CA ALA A 15 -6.88 3.78 -16.51
C ALA A 15 -8.25 4.44 -16.33
N TRP A 16 -9.08 4.40 -17.36
CA TRP A 16 -10.50 4.61 -17.20
C TRP A 16 -10.96 3.60 -16.14
N ALA A 17 -11.19 4.09 -14.92
CA ALA A 17 -11.90 3.33 -13.92
C ALA A 17 -13.27 3.04 -14.52
N ALA A 18 -13.50 1.78 -14.90
CA ALA A 18 -14.86 1.31 -15.14
C ALA A 18 -15.66 1.70 -13.89
N ALA A 19 -16.74 2.45 -14.06
CA ALA A 19 -17.64 2.75 -12.96
C ALA A 19 -18.24 1.42 -12.47
N ALA A 20 -17.62 0.84 -11.45
CA ALA A 20 -18.07 -0.40 -10.86
C ALA A 20 -19.20 -0.07 -9.88
N GLN A 21 -20.37 -0.69 -10.09
CA GLN A 21 -21.63 -0.48 -9.36
C GLN A 21 -22.12 -1.81 -8.78
N ALA A 22 -21.31 -2.42 -7.93
CA ALA A 22 -21.51 -3.77 -7.42
C ALA A 22 -22.45 -3.75 -6.17
N GLN A 23 -23.09 -4.88 -5.86
CA GLN A 23 -24.47 -5.09 -5.36
C GLN A 23 -25.35 -5.55 -6.54
N LEU A 24 -26.27 -6.50 -6.35
CA LEU A 24 -26.99 -7.14 -7.47
C LEU A 24 -28.50 -7.03 -7.31
N ARG A 25 -29.21 -6.71 -8.40
CA ARG A 25 -30.66 -6.86 -8.52
C ARG A 25 -30.97 -8.09 -9.36
N ILE A 26 -31.62 -9.07 -8.76
CA ILE A 26 -32.03 -10.30 -9.43
C ILE A 26 -33.55 -10.30 -9.55
N VAL A 27 -34.06 -10.54 -10.76
CA VAL A 27 -35.47 -10.56 -11.09
C VAL A 27 -35.82 -11.92 -11.68
N ASN A 28 -36.93 -12.53 -11.25
CA ASN A 28 -37.57 -13.61 -11.99
C ASN A 28 -38.93 -13.14 -12.53
N TYR A 29 -39.29 -13.61 -13.72
CA TYR A 29 -40.41 -13.05 -14.46
C TYR A 29 -41.00 -14.00 -15.51
N ASN A 30 -42.19 -14.55 -15.22
CA ASN A 30 -42.96 -15.33 -16.19
C ASN A 30 -43.69 -14.39 -17.17
N VAL A 31 -43.22 -14.41 -18.42
CA VAL A 31 -43.65 -13.47 -19.48
C VAL A 31 -44.52 -14.11 -20.57
N ASN A 32 -44.72 -15.43 -20.55
CA ASN A 32 -45.52 -16.17 -21.55
C ASN A 32 -45.12 -15.84 -23.00
N ASN A 33 -43.84 -16.02 -23.32
CA ASN A 33 -43.24 -15.76 -24.63
C ASN A 33 -42.76 -17.06 -25.29
N SER A 34 -43.51 -18.13 -25.10
CA SER A 34 -43.13 -19.48 -25.54
C SER A 34 -43.56 -19.81 -26.97
N ASP A 35 -44.45 -18.99 -27.55
CA ASP A 35 -44.91 -19.13 -28.93
C ASP A 35 -43.79 -18.73 -29.91
N PRO A 36 -43.36 -19.63 -30.82
CA PRO A 36 -42.38 -19.31 -31.86
C PRO A 36 -42.78 -18.18 -32.81
N ALA A 37 -44.07 -17.84 -32.90
CA ALA A 37 -44.54 -16.69 -33.66
C ALA A 37 -44.54 -15.38 -32.84
N ALA A 38 -44.40 -15.44 -31.51
CA ALA A 38 -44.51 -14.30 -30.59
C ALA A 38 -43.54 -14.41 -29.39
N PHE A 39 -42.25 -14.63 -29.66
CA PHE A 39 -41.22 -14.88 -28.65
C PHE A 39 -40.62 -13.61 -28.00
N GLY A 40 -40.91 -12.42 -28.52
CA GLY A 40 -40.27 -11.16 -28.12
C GLY A 40 -41.05 -10.37 -27.08
N PRO A 41 -40.38 -9.44 -26.35
CA PRO A 41 -41.04 -8.60 -25.36
C PRO A 41 -42.17 -7.78 -25.99
N ARG A 42 -43.31 -7.70 -25.30
CA ARG A 42 -44.47 -6.93 -25.74
C ARG A 42 -44.29 -5.42 -25.51
N ALA A 43 -44.99 -4.61 -26.29
CA ALA A 43 -44.96 -3.15 -26.15
C ALA A 43 -45.40 -2.73 -24.73
N GLY A 44 -44.60 -1.88 -24.06
CA GLY A 44 -44.79 -1.49 -22.66
C GLY A 44 -43.87 -2.23 -21.68
N MET A 45 -43.21 -3.31 -22.08
CA MET A 45 -42.25 -4.03 -21.23
C MET A 45 -41.06 -3.12 -20.85
N ASP A 46 -40.68 -2.19 -21.73
CA ASP A 46 -39.68 -1.17 -21.48
C ASP A 46 -40.04 -0.26 -20.29
N ALA A 47 -41.32 0.09 -20.13
CA ALA A 47 -41.80 0.89 -19.00
C ALA A 47 -41.74 0.10 -17.70
N VAL A 48 -42.04 -1.20 -17.74
CA VAL A 48 -41.91 -2.10 -16.57
C VAL A 48 -40.44 -2.19 -16.16
N PHE A 49 -39.52 -2.40 -17.10
CA PHE A 49 -38.08 -2.49 -16.81
C PHE A 49 -37.51 -1.17 -16.28
N ARG A 50 -37.91 -0.03 -16.85
CA ARG A 50 -37.54 1.28 -16.29
C ARG A 50 -38.06 1.47 -14.86
N GLY A 51 -39.29 1.03 -14.58
CA GLY A 51 -39.87 1.09 -13.25
C GLY A 51 -39.13 0.21 -12.25
N MET A 52 -38.76 -1.01 -12.65
CA MET A 52 -37.92 -1.90 -11.83
C MET A 52 -36.54 -1.30 -11.60
N ASN A 53 -35.89 -0.77 -12.64
CA ASN A 53 -34.57 -0.13 -12.52
C ASN A 53 -34.59 1.08 -11.56
N ALA A 54 -35.68 1.85 -11.59
CA ALA A 54 -35.84 3.03 -10.73
C ALA A 54 -36.35 2.69 -9.32
N SER A 55 -36.81 1.47 -9.04
CA SER A 55 -37.36 1.12 -7.72
C SER A 55 -36.28 1.09 -6.63
N ALA A 56 -36.63 1.62 -5.45
CA ALA A 56 -35.79 1.63 -4.25
C ALA A 56 -36.55 1.07 -3.02
N LYS A 57 -37.46 0.11 -3.21
CA LYS A 57 -38.18 -0.50 -2.10
C LYS A 57 -37.23 -1.40 -1.30
N GLY A 58 -36.86 -1.00 -0.09
CA GLY A 58 -36.01 -1.78 0.83
C GLY A 58 -34.53 -1.85 0.43
N GLY A 59 -34.22 -1.77 -0.86
CA GLY A 59 -32.88 -1.60 -1.40
C GLY A 59 -32.68 -0.25 -2.09
N PHE A 60 -32.12 -0.25 -3.29
CA PHE A 60 -31.65 0.97 -3.97
C PHE A 60 -32.05 0.98 -5.46
N ALA A 61 -32.22 2.16 -6.05
CA ALA A 61 -32.47 2.25 -7.50
C ALA A 61 -31.21 1.82 -8.27
N ARG A 62 -31.33 0.73 -9.05
CA ARG A 62 -30.27 0.20 -9.92
C ARG A 62 -30.86 -0.61 -11.07
N PRO A 63 -30.15 -0.71 -12.20
CA PRO A 63 -30.53 -1.63 -13.27
C PRO A 63 -30.62 -3.09 -12.80
N ILE A 64 -31.49 -3.86 -13.44
CA ILE A 64 -31.54 -5.32 -13.27
C ILE A 64 -30.18 -5.92 -13.65
N ASP A 65 -29.59 -6.76 -12.81
CA ASP A 65 -28.32 -7.42 -13.12
C ASP A 65 -28.49 -8.83 -13.64
N VAL A 66 -29.48 -9.54 -13.13
CA VAL A 66 -29.86 -10.86 -13.61
C VAL A 66 -31.37 -10.89 -13.75
N LEU A 67 -31.84 -11.15 -14.96
CA LEU A 67 -33.23 -11.42 -15.28
C LEU A 67 -33.36 -12.91 -15.60
N ILE A 68 -34.10 -13.61 -14.77
CA ILE A 68 -34.56 -14.97 -14.99
C ILE A 68 -35.95 -14.88 -15.62
N LEU A 69 -36.09 -15.46 -16.80
CA LEU A 69 -37.35 -15.52 -17.53
C LEU A 69 -37.90 -16.93 -17.47
N GLU A 70 -39.20 -17.04 -17.24
CA GLU A 70 -39.97 -18.26 -17.46
C GLU A 70 -40.83 -18.12 -18.73
N GLU A 71 -41.30 -19.26 -19.23
CA GLU A 71 -42.11 -19.35 -20.45
C GLU A 71 -41.48 -18.70 -21.68
N ALA A 72 -40.17 -18.76 -21.81
CA ALA A 72 -39.50 -18.28 -23.01
C ALA A 72 -39.49 -19.34 -24.13
N GLU A 73 -39.44 -18.91 -25.39
CA GLU A 73 -39.39 -19.82 -26.54
C GLU A 73 -38.05 -20.52 -26.60
N SER A 74 -36.95 -19.77 -26.74
CA SER A 74 -35.59 -20.28 -26.68
C SER A 74 -34.60 -19.20 -26.30
N VAL A 75 -33.41 -19.65 -25.92
CA VAL A 75 -32.29 -18.77 -25.62
C VAL A 75 -31.90 -17.94 -26.85
N ALA A 76 -31.95 -18.48 -28.06
CA ALA A 76 -31.59 -17.77 -29.28
C ALA A 76 -32.58 -16.65 -29.67
N THR A 77 -33.86 -16.78 -29.32
CA THR A 77 -34.94 -15.85 -29.69
C THR A 77 -35.31 -14.91 -28.55
N THR A 78 -36.10 -15.37 -27.57
CA THR A 78 -36.56 -14.62 -26.40
C THR A 78 -35.37 -14.07 -25.61
N GLY A 79 -34.34 -14.90 -25.37
CA GLY A 79 -33.13 -14.47 -24.66
C GLY A 79 -32.42 -13.29 -25.34
N THR A 80 -32.22 -13.37 -26.66
CA THR A 80 -31.67 -12.27 -27.46
C THR A 80 -32.55 -11.01 -27.41
N ALA A 81 -33.87 -11.18 -27.55
CA ALA A 81 -34.81 -10.06 -27.60
C ALA A 81 -34.89 -9.30 -26.27
N TYR A 82 -34.88 -10.01 -25.14
CA TYR A 82 -34.88 -9.40 -23.81
C TYR A 82 -33.54 -8.77 -23.46
N ALA A 83 -32.41 -9.35 -23.88
CA ALA A 83 -31.11 -8.71 -23.78
C ALA A 83 -31.07 -7.39 -24.56
N ALA A 84 -31.60 -7.37 -25.79
CA ALA A 84 -31.70 -6.15 -26.59
C ALA A 84 -32.59 -5.08 -25.92
N LEU A 85 -33.72 -5.49 -25.33
CA LEU A 85 -34.58 -4.57 -24.58
C LEU A 85 -33.86 -3.97 -23.36
N LEU A 86 -33.19 -4.79 -22.55
CA LEU A 86 -32.43 -4.33 -21.38
C LEU A 86 -31.31 -3.35 -21.78
N ASN A 87 -30.62 -3.63 -22.90
CA ASN A 87 -29.64 -2.72 -23.50
C ASN A 87 -30.26 -1.38 -23.99
N SER A 88 -31.55 -1.36 -24.33
CA SER A 88 -32.23 -0.13 -24.77
C SER A 88 -32.72 0.75 -23.60
N VAL A 89 -32.93 0.16 -22.42
CA VAL A 89 -33.45 0.85 -21.23
C VAL A 89 -32.37 1.11 -20.17
N THR A 90 -31.15 0.64 -20.41
CA THR A 90 -29.99 0.77 -19.52
C THR A 90 -28.79 1.27 -20.32
N SER A 91 -27.95 2.12 -19.74
CA SER A 91 -26.72 2.62 -20.37
C SER A 91 -25.47 2.16 -19.63
N GLY A 92 -24.31 2.22 -20.30
CA GLY A 92 -23.01 1.93 -19.67
C GLY A 92 -22.69 0.45 -19.48
N THR A 93 -23.52 -0.46 -20.00
CA THR A 93 -23.30 -1.91 -19.94
C THR A 93 -23.79 -2.64 -21.19
N SER A 94 -23.49 -3.92 -21.28
CA SER A 94 -24.08 -4.87 -22.23
C SER A 94 -24.77 -6.00 -21.49
N TYR A 95 -26.01 -6.29 -21.87
CA TYR A 95 -26.71 -7.47 -21.43
C TYR A 95 -26.41 -8.63 -22.37
N LEU A 96 -26.00 -9.75 -21.76
CA LEU A 96 -25.79 -11.03 -22.39
C LEU A 96 -26.91 -11.99 -21.96
N ARG A 97 -26.94 -13.15 -22.58
CA ARG A 97 -27.91 -14.21 -22.29
C ARG A 97 -27.18 -15.51 -22.00
N SER A 98 -27.87 -16.41 -21.29
CA SER A 98 -27.49 -17.82 -21.13
C SER A 98 -27.19 -18.49 -22.47
N THR A 99 -26.59 -19.67 -22.48
CA THR A 99 -26.24 -20.38 -23.72
C THR A 99 -26.96 -21.70 -23.90
N VAL A 100 -27.56 -22.23 -22.83
CA VAL A 100 -28.17 -23.56 -22.82
C VAL A 100 -29.68 -23.47 -22.70
N ASP A 101 -30.38 -24.13 -23.63
CA ASP A 101 -31.81 -24.35 -23.57
C ASP A 101 -32.18 -25.52 -22.65
N ALA A 102 -33.07 -25.26 -21.69
CA ALA A 102 -33.72 -26.31 -20.90
C ALA A 102 -34.74 -27.08 -21.75
N GLY A 103 -34.94 -28.37 -21.46
CA GLY A 103 -36.00 -29.16 -22.03
C GLY A 103 -37.35 -28.93 -21.32
N SER A 104 -38.45 -28.97 -22.06
CA SER A 104 -39.81 -28.84 -21.53
C SER A 104 -40.78 -29.63 -22.41
N THR A 105 -41.79 -30.25 -21.78
CA THR A 105 -42.98 -30.80 -22.47
C THR A 105 -44.18 -29.86 -22.37
N GLY A 106 -44.03 -28.70 -21.73
CA GLY A 106 -45.05 -27.66 -21.60
C GLY A 106 -44.61 -26.33 -22.21
N SER A 107 -45.34 -25.26 -21.88
CA SER A 107 -45.07 -23.92 -22.42
C SER A 107 -43.73 -23.35 -21.96
N GLY A 108 -42.80 -23.25 -22.91
CA GLY A 108 -41.53 -22.54 -22.78
C GLY A 108 -40.53 -23.16 -21.80
N ARG A 109 -39.47 -22.40 -21.55
CA ARG A 109 -38.31 -22.81 -20.76
C ARG A 109 -37.71 -21.63 -19.98
N PRO A 110 -36.97 -21.90 -18.89
CA PRO A 110 -36.26 -20.86 -18.16
C PRO A 110 -35.04 -20.35 -18.92
N ILE A 111 -34.78 -19.04 -18.88
CA ILE A 111 -33.64 -18.38 -19.53
C ILE A 111 -33.07 -17.31 -18.59
N ALA A 112 -31.74 -17.22 -18.47
CA ALA A 112 -31.11 -16.06 -17.85
C ALA A 112 -30.66 -15.02 -18.89
N VAL A 113 -30.86 -13.75 -18.58
CA VAL A 113 -30.28 -12.58 -19.23
C VAL A 113 -29.55 -11.77 -18.15
N TYR A 114 -28.32 -11.35 -18.38
CA TYR A 114 -27.49 -10.78 -17.33
C TYR A 114 -26.62 -9.62 -17.81
N ASN A 115 -26.39 -8.67 -16.91
CA ASN A 115 -25.53 -7.52 -17.07
C ASN A 115 -24.05 -7.95 -17.01
N SER A 116 -23.34 -7.90 -18.15
CA SER A 116 -21.95 -8.38 -18.23
C SER A 116 -20.94 -7.52 -17.47
N ALA A 117 -21.33 -6.32 -17.02
CA ALA A 117 -20.50 -5.49 -16.14
C ALA A 117 -20.68 -5.86 -14.66
N ALA A 118 -21.75 -6.56 -14.30
CA ALA A 118 -22.05 -6.94 -12.92
C ALA A 118 -21.67 -8.39 -12.60
N VAL A 119 -21.98 -9.32 -13.50
CA VAL A 119 -21.71 -10.76 -13.30
C VAL A 119 -21.15 -11.42 -14.55
N THR A 120 -20.36 -12.47 -14.33
CA THR A 120 -19.95 -13.45 -15.34
C THR A 120 -20.77 -14.72 -15.15
N LEU A 121 -21.33 -15.26 -16.23
CA LEU A 121 -21.92 -16.60 -16.23
C LEU A 121 -20.80 -17.64 -16.33
N VAL A 122 -20.53 -18.36 -15.25
CA VAL A 122 -19.42 -19.31 -15.12
C VAL A 122 -19.81 -20.69 -15.66
N ALA A 123 -21.01 -21.16 -15.34
CA ALA A 123 -21.49 -22.47 -15.75
C ALA A 123 -23.02 -22.54 -15.83
N GLU A 124 -23.50 -23.48 -16.63
CA GLU A 124 -24.92 -23.76 -16.84
C GLU A 124 -25.16 -25.27 -16.72
N LYS A 125 -26.22 -25.67 -16.02
CA LYS A 125 -26.58 -27.08 -15.86
C LYS A 125 -28.09 -27.30 -15.95
N LYS A 126 -28.50 -28.24 -16.80
CA LYS A 126 -29.88 -28.75 -16.85
C LYS A 126 -30.11 -29.71 -15.69
N ILE A 127 -31.17 -29.48 -14.93
CA ILE A 127 -31.56 -30.30 -13.78
C ILE A 127 -32.86 -31.02 -14.10
N GLY A 128 -32.89 -32.32 -13.79
CA GLY A 128 -34.02 -33.20 -14.10
C GLY A 128 -33.93 -33.86 -15.46
N SER A 129 -34.84 -34.80 -15.72
CA SER A 129 -34.97 -35.53 -16.99
C SER A 129 -36.39 -35.42 -17.52
N LEU A 130 -36.57 -35.30 -18.85
CA LEU A 130 -37.90 -35.37 -19.48
C LEU A 130 -38.37 -36.81 -19.75
N THR A 131 -37.54 -37.81 -19.45
CA THR A 131 -37.79 -39.22 -19.78
C THR A 131 -37.44 -40.14 -18.62
N GLY A 132 -38.01 -41.35 -18.62
CA GLY A 132 -37.78 -42.36 -17.61
C GLY A 132 -38.69 -42.23 -16.37
N THR A 133 -38.43 -43.03 -15.35
CA THR A 133 -39.30 -43.15 -14.16
C THR A 133 -39.20 -41.96 -13.18
N ALA A 134 -38.20 -41.10 -13.35
CA ALA A 134 -38.05 -39.84 -12.64
C ALA A 134 -38.24 -38.64 -13.60
N SER A 135 -39.04 -38.82 -14.65
CA SER A 135 -39.34 -37.76 -15.59
C SER A 135 -40.08 -36.61 -14.91
N GLN A 136 -39.72 -35.39 -15.27
CA GLN A 136 -40.43 -34.18 -14.91
C GLN A 136 -40.84 -33.43 -16.18
N PRO A 137 -41.94 -32.65 -16.14
CA PRO A 137 -42.46 -31.97 -17.32
C PRO A 137 -41.53 -30.84 -17.78
N ARG A 138 -40.76 -30.22 -16.87
CA ARG A 138 -39.92 -29.06 -17.19
C ARG A 138 -38.57 -29.17 -16.51
N GLN A 139 -37.48 -29.04 -17.27
CA GLN A 139 -36.14 -29.00 -16.68
C GLN A 139 -35.87 -27.63 -16.07
N THR A 140 -35.26 -27.63 -14.89
CA THR A 140 -34.72 -26.42 -14.27
C THR A 140 -33.34 -26.11 -14.84
N MET A 141 -33.01 -24.84 -14.97
CA MET A 141 -31.64 -24.40 -15.26
C MET A 141 -30.96 -23.92 -13.99
N ARG A 142 -29.79 -24.48 -13.66
CA ARG A 142 -28.89 -23.94 -12.66
C ARG A 142 -27.82 -23.09 -13.35
N TYR A 143 -27.80 -21.81 -13.02
CA TYR A 143 -26.79 -20.85 -13.45
C TYR A 143 -25.80 -20.61 -12.30
N GLN A 144 -24.50 -20.74 -12.57
CA GLN A 144 -23.45 -20.29 -11.64
C GLN A 144 -22.96 -18.93 -12.10
N PHE A 145 -23.15 -17.91 -11.27
CA PHE A 145 -22.71 -16.55 -11.53
C PHE A 145 -21.56 -16.17 -10.61
N ARG A 146 -20.65 -15.34 -11.13
CA ARG A 146 -19.58 -14.70 -10.38
C ARG A 146 -19.68 -13.19 -10.52
N PRO A 147 -19.73 -12.41 -9.43
CA PRO A 147 -19.61 -10.96 -9.50
C PRO A 147 -18.32 -10.54 -10.21
N VAL A 148 -18.40 -9.58 -11.14
CA VAL A 148 -17.22 -9.09 -11.85
C VAL A 148 -16.24 -8.45 -10.86
N GLY A 149 -14.97 -8.81 -10.97
CA GLY A 149 -13.93 -8.37 -10.05
C GLY A 149 -13.82 -9.21 -8.76
N TYR A 150 -14.60 -10.29 -8.65
CA TYR A 150 -14.47 -11.31 -7.61
C TYR A 150 -13.90 -12.63 -8.17
N ASP A 151 -13.53 -13.55 -7.27
CA ASP A 151 -13.05 -14.90 -7.58
C ASP A 151 -14.13 -15.93 -7.19
N SER A 152 -13.80 -17.22 -7.20
CA SER A 152 -14.78 -18.27 -6.93
C SER A 152 -15.38 -18.27 -5.52
N THR A 153 -14.81 -17.56 -4.55
CA THR A 153 -15.40 -17.48 -3.20
C THR A 153 -16.72 -16.71 -3.19
N ALA A 154 -16.95 -15.85 -4.18
CA ALA A 154 -18.18 -15.07 -4.34
C ALA A 154 -19.15 -15.69 -5.36
N ASP A 155 -18.93 -16.93 -5.79
CA ASP A 155 -19.85 -17.61 -6.69
C ASP A 155 -21.19 -17.86 -6.01
N PHE A 156 -22.28 -17.61 -6.73
CA PHE A 156 -23.64 -17.94 -6.30
C PHE A 156 -24.38 -18.68 -7.42
N TYR A 157 -25.41 -19.42 -7.02
CA TYR A 157 -26.17 -20.28 -7.93
C TYR A 157 -27.64 -19.86 -7.99
N VAL A 158 -28.18 -19.76 -9.19
CA VAL A 158 -29.61 -19.48 -9.42
C VAL A 158 -30.25 -20.67 -10.11
N TYR A 159 -31.22 -21.32 -9.44
CA TYR A 159 -32.06 -22.36 -10.03
C TYR A 159 -33.32 -21.73 -10.58
N ALA A 160 -33.33 -21.51 -11.90
CA ALA A 160 -34.45 -20.95 -12.65
C ALA A 160 -35.46 -22.04 -13.03
N SER A 161 -36.68 -21.93 -12.51
CA SER A 161 -37.68 -22.99 -12.59
C SER A 161 -39.04 -22.47 -13.04
N HIS A 162 -39.77 -23.31 -13.77
CA HIS A 162 -41.19 -23.14 -14.04
C HIS A 162 -41.86 -24.48 -13.72
N TYR A 163 -42.42 -24.66 -12.55
CA TYR A 163 -42.92 -25.96 -12.09
C TYR A 163 -44.26 -26.32 -12.69
N LYS A 164 -44.64 -27.59 -12.62
CA LYS A 164 -45.95 -28.07 -13.10
C LYS A 164 -47.11 -27.19 -12.59
N ALA A 165 -47.83 -26.59 -13.54
CA ALA A 165 -49.00 -25.79 -13.29
C ALA A 165 -50.27 -26.62 -12.99
N SER A 166 -51.32 -25.92 -12.54
CA SER A 166 -52.65 -26.42 -12.15
C SER A 166 -52.74 -27.04 -10.75
N THR A 167 -53.97 -27.10 -10.23
CA THR A 167 -54.32 -27.63 -8.91
C THR A 167 -54.49 -29.16 -8.90
N GLY A 168 -54.47 -29.76 -7.71
CA GLY A 168 -54.82 -31.16 -7.49
C GLY A 168 -53.61 -32.08 -7.32
N ALA A 169 -53.84 -33.18 -6.59
CA ALA A 169 -52.78 -34.04 -6.04
C ALA A 169 -51.79 -34.60 -7.08
N ALA A 170 -52.23 -34.86 -8.32
CA ALA A 170 -51.33 -35.32 -9.39
C ALA A 170 -50.33 -34.23 -9.80
N ASN A 171 -50.78 -32.98 -9.94
CA ASN A 171 -49.92 -31.84 -10.28
C ASN A 171 -48.97 -31.51 -9.12
N GLU A 172 -49.45 -31.57 -7.87
CA GLU A 172 -48.62 -31.42 -6.67
C GLU A 172 -47.51 -32.48 -6.57
N ALA A 173 -47.81 -33.73 -6.96
CA ALA A 173 -46.83 -34.80 -7.00
C ALA A 173 -45.75 -34.57 -8.07
N GLU A 174 -46.12 -34.05 -9.24
CA GLU A 174 -45.16 -33.66 -10.29
C GLU A 174 -44.24 -32.51 -9.84
N ARG A 175 -44.80 -31.46 -9.20
CA ARG A 175 -43.99 -30.39 -8.60
C ARG A 175 -43.00 -30.92 -7.56
N ASN A 176 -43.39 -31.95 -6.81
CA ASN A 176 -42.48 -32.59 -5.85
C ASN A 176 -41.35 -33.39 -6.51
N VAL A 177 -41.56 -33.95 -7.70
CA VAL A 177 -40.47 -34.57 -8.48
C VAL A 177 -39.45 -33.51 -8.90
N GLU A 178 -39.92 -32.37 -9.41
CA GLU A 178 -39.07 -31.23 -9.78
C GLU A 178 -38.29 -30.70 -8.57
N ALA A 179 -38.95 -30.52 -7.42
CA ALA A 179 -38.31 -30.10 -6.17
C ALA A 179 -37.21 -31.07 -5.71
N ARG A 180 -37.44 -32.39 -5.78
CA ARG A 180 -36.44 -33.40 -5.39
C ARG A 180 -35.22 -33.37 -6.30
N ALA A 181 -35.41 -33.19 -7.61
CA ALA A 181 -34.32 -33.11 -8.57
C ALA A 181 -33.41 -31.90 -8.28
N ILE A 182 -34.02 -30.73 -8.01
CA ILE A 182 -33.29 -29.52 -7.61
C ILE A 182 -32.56 -29.73 -6.28
N ARG A 183 -33.24 -30.24 -5.25
CA ARG A 183 -32.63 -30.37 -3.92
C ARG A 183 -31.49 -31.37 -3.90
N THR A 184 -31.61 -32.48 -4.64
CA THR A 184 -30.50 -33.43 -4.82
C THR A 184 -29.26 -32.74 -5.42
N ASP A 185 -29.44 -31.88 -6.42
CA ASP A 185 -28.33 -31.16 -7.05
C ASP A 185 -27.75 -30.05 -6.16
N ALA A 186 -28.61 -29.31 -5.47
CA ALA A 186 -28.19 -28.26 -4.55
C ALA A 186 -27.47 -28.82 -3.32
N ASP A 187 -27.92 -29.94 -2.76
CA ASP A 187 -27.23 -30.60 -1.65
C ASP A 187 -25.83 -31.07 -2.03
N ALA A 188 -25.65 -31.47 -3.30
CA ALA A 188 -24.37 -31.90 -3.86
C ALA A 188 -23.39 -30.74 -4.09
N LEU A 189 -23.82 -29.47 -4.03
CA LEU A 189 -22.91 -28.31 -4.01
C LEU A 189 -22.10 -28.24 -2.70
N GLY A 190 -22.63 -28.83 -1.62
CA GLY A 190 -22.02 -28.80 -0.28
C GLY A 190 -22.50 -27.63 0.57
N GLN A 191 -22.22 -27.71 1.87
CA GLN A 191 -22.47 -26.62 2.82
C GLN A 191 -21.69 -25.36 2.41
N GLY A 192 -22.24 -24.17 2.63
CA GLY A 192 -21.59 -22.91 2.28
C GLY A 192 -21.97 -22.39 0.89
N ALA A 193 -22.85 -23.09 0.16
CA ALA A 193 -23.26 -22.67 -1.17
C ALA A 193 -24.34 -21.59 -1.11
N SER A 194 -24.05 -20.41 -1.68
CA SER A 194 -25.03 -19.35 -1.88
C SER A 194 -26.00 -19.72 -3.01
N VAL A 195 -27.24 -20.12 -2.69
CA VAL A 195 -28.22 -20.60 -3.66
C VAL A 195 -29.51 -19.76 -3.60
N ILE A 196 -30.02 -19.44 -4.79
CA ILE A 196 -31.32 -18.79 -5.00
C ILE A 196 -32.19 -19.72 -5.86
N TYR A 197 -33.34 -20.13 -5.34
CA TYR A 197 -34.38 -20.86 -6.08
C TYR A 197 -35.40 -19.86 -6.61
N ALA A 198 -35.33 -19.59 -7.91
CA ALA A 198 -36.06 -18.51 -8.55
C ALA A 198 -37.06 -19.03 -9.59
N GLY A 199 -38.23 -18.41 -9.63
CA GLY A 199 -39.19 -18.55 -10.73
C GLY A 199 -40.61 -18.89 -10.30
N ASP A 200 -41.43 -19.25 -11.29
CA ASP A 200 -42.82 -19.67 -11.13
C ASP A 200 -42.87 -21.13 -10.65
N LEU A 201 -43.06 -21.31 -9.35
CA LEU A 201 -43.11 -22.63 -8.71
C LEU A 201 -44.53 -23.22 -8.63
N ASN A 202 -45.56 -22.49 -9.08
CA ASN A 202 -46.96 -22.96 -9.10
C ASN A 202 -47.46 -23.59 -7.78
N PHE A 203 -46.93 -23.17 -6.62
CA PHE A 203 -47.41 -23.64 -5.31
C PHE A 203 -48.57 -22.79 -4.83
N TYR A 204 -49.67 -23.44 -4.44
CA TYR A 204 -50.86 -22.81 -3.85
C TYR A 204 -50.74 -22.66 -2.33
N SER A 205 -49.95 -23.55 -1.70
CA SER A 205 -49.62 -23.44 -0.28
C SER A 205 -48.29 -24.08 0.06
N SER A 206 -47.71 -23.60 1.15
CA SER A 206 -46.48 -24.15 1.74
C SER A 206 -46.60 -25.58 2.25
N SER A 207 -47.81 -26.13 2.41
CA SER A 207 -47.99 -27.53 2.80
C SER A 207 -47.82 -28.51 1.64
N GLU A 208 -47.70 -28.03 0.40
CA GLU A 208 -47.40 -28.90 -0.73
C GLU A 208 -46.06 -29.61 -0.56
N ALA A 209 -46.02 -30.90 -0.93
CA ALA A 209 -44.84 -31.73 -0.74
C ALA A 209 -43.59 -31.19 -1.43
N GLY A 210 -43.74 -30.52 -2.59
CA GLY A 210 -42.63 -29.87 -3.28
C GLY A 210 -42.03 -28.71 -2.48
N PHE A 211 -42.86 -27.86 -1.87
CA PHE A 211 -42.39 -26.78 -1.02
C PHE A 211 -41.66 -27.32 0.21
N GLN A 212 -42.24 -28.33 0.87
CA GLN A 212 -41.61 -29.02 2.01
C GLN A 212 -40.28 -29.68 1.64
N THR A 213 -40.15 -30.21 0.43
CA THR A 213 -38.88 -30.73 -0.10
C THR A 213 -37.84 -29.60 -0.23
N LEU A 214 -38.21 -28.45 -0.80
CA LEU A 214 -37.30 -27.32 -0.94
C LEU A 214 -36.79 -26.82 0.42
N THR A 215 -37.69 -26.70 1.40
CA THR A 215 -37.38 -26.19 2.75
C THR A 215 -36.87 -27.25 3.73
N GLY A 216 -36.72 -28.50 3.27
CA GLY A 216 -36.22 -29.60 4.09
C GLY A 216 -34.74 -29.45 4.44
N THR A 217 -34.35 -29.92 5.64
CA THR A 217 -32.98 -29.84 6.15
C THR A 217 -31.98 -30.51 5.22
N GLY A 218 -30.86 -29.82 4.96
CA GLY A 218 -29.77 -30.28 4.09
C GLY A 218 -28.93 -29.08 3.62
N ASN A 219 -27.82 -29.34 2.94
CA ASN A 219 -26.88 -28.28 2.54
C ASN A 219 -27.52 -27.19 1.66
N GLY A 220 -28.51 -27.55 0.82
CA GLY A 220 -29.22 -26.58 -0.01
C GLY A 220 -30.60 -26.20 0.54
N GLN A 221 -30.87 -26.32 1.84
CA GLN A 221 -32.16 -26.00 2.43
C GLN A 221 -32.61 -24.58 2.04
N ALA A 222 -33.81 -24.46 1.46
CA ALA A 222 -34.37 -23.18 1.07
C ALA A 222 -35.15 -22.52 2.21
N PHE A 223 -35.14 -21.19 2.22
CA PHE A 223 -35.91 -20.36 3.13
C PHE A 223 -36.61 -19.23 2.38
N ASP A 224 -37.76 -18.82 2.90
CA ASP A 224 -38.50 -17.67 2.39
C ASP A 224 -37.98 -16.36 3.02
N PRO A 225 -37.30 -15.48 2.26
CA PRO A 225 -36.66 -14.28 2.81
C PRO A 225 -37.65 -13.26 3.36
N VAL A 226 -38.93 -13.35 2.99
CA VAL A 226 -39.99 -12.45 3.47
C VAL A 226 -40.87 -13.07 4.55
N ASN A 227 -40.60 -14.30 4.96
CA ASN A 227 -41.35 -15.02 5.99
C ASN A 227 -42.88 -14.99 5.76
N ARG A 228 -43.30 -15.35 4.54
CA ARG A 228 -44.70 -15.38 4.11
C ARG A 228 -45.12 -16.80 3.73
N VAL A 229 -44.64 -17.80 4.48
CA VAL A 229 -45.04 -19.21 4.35
C VAL A 229 -46.51 -19.36 4.77
N GLY A 230 -47.34 -20.01 3.96
CA GLY A 230 -48.76 -20.21 4.29
C GLY A 230 -49.61 -20.75 3.15
N SER A 231 -50.90 -20.44 3.16
CA SER A 231 -51.86 -20.74 2.09
C SER A 231 -52.20 -19.45 1.36
N TRP A 232 -51.69 -19.28 0.13
CA TRP A 232 -51.65 -17.99 -0.54
C TRP A 232 -52.94 -17.67 -1.30
N SER A 233 -53.57 -18.68 -1.89
CA SER A 233 -54.69 -18.55 -2.82
C SER A 233 -55.89 -17.80 -2.24
N GLY A 234 -56.32 -16.75 -2.93
CA GLY A 234 -57.47 -15.91 -2.56
C GLY A 234 -57.34 -15.19 -1.21
N SER A 235 -56.18 -15.28 -0.56
CA SER A 235 -56.02 -14.86 0.83
C SER A 235 -55.57 -13.41 0.92
N THR A 236 -56.41 -12.55 1.51
CA THR A 236 -56.07 -11.15 1.78
C THR A 236 -54.88 -11.00 2.72
N THR A 237 -54.61 -12.02 3.55
CA THR A 237 -53.42 -12.04 4.41
C THR A 237 -52.15 -12.02 3.60
N TYR A 238 -52.08 -12.67 2.43
CA TYR A 238 -50.86 -12.83 1.60
C TYR A 238 -50.78 -11.89 0.39
N LYS A 239 -51.67 -10.90 0.37
CA LYS A 239 -51.85 -9.98 -0.74
C LYS A 239 -50.59 -9.20 -1.13
N ASP A 240 -49.70 -8.93 -0.18
CA ASP A 240 -48.41 -8.27 -0.39
C ASP A 240 -47.40 -9.10 -1.18
N VAL A 241 -47.62 -10.41 -1.29
CA VAL A 241 -46.73 -11.35 -2.00
C VAL A 241 -47.43 -12.09 -3.14
N HIS A 242 -48.65 -11.72 -3.51
CA HIS A 242 -49.27 -12.29 -4.71
C HIS A 242 -48.55 -11.86 -5.99
N THR A 243 -48.40 -12.79 -6.93
CA THR A 243 -47.62 -12.66 -8.16
C THR A 243 -48.29 -13.25 -9.40
N GLN A 244 -49.44 -13.92 -9.26
CA GLN A 244 -50.18 -14.57 -10.34
C GLN A 244 -50.69 -13.54 -11.39
N SER A 245 -51.78 -13.85 -12.10
CA SER A 245 -52.16 -13.08 -13.28
C SER A 245 -52.47 -11.62 -12.97
N PRO A 246 -51.74 -10.65 -13.56
CA PRO A 246 -52.04 -9.24 -13.39
C PRO A 246 -53.29 -8.80 -14.15
N ALA A 247 -53.97 -9.69 -14.87
CA ALA A 247 -55.06 -9.37 -15.79
C ALA A 247 -56.33 -10.21 -15.53
N THR A 248 -57.49 -9.59 -15.78
CA THR A 248 -58.80 -10.27 -15.81
C THR A 248 -59.33 -10.48 -17.22
N THR A 249 -58.72 -9.84 -18.21
CA THR A 249 -59.09 -9.94 -19.62
C THR A 249 -57.81 -10.16 -20.42
N ALA A 250 -57.78 -11.24 -21.22
CA ALA A 250 -56.64 -11.54 -22.08
C ALA A 250 -56.52 -10.50 -23.20
N VAL A 251 -55.30 -10.01 -23.44
CA VAL A 251 -54.97 -9.08 -24.53
C VAL A 251 -53.94 -9.64 -25.52
N PHE A 252 -53.41 -10.83 -25.25
CA PHE A 252 -52.60 -11.60 -26.17
C PHE A 252 -52.91 -13.11 -26.06
N ASN A 253 -52.53 -13.87 -27.08
CA ASN A 253 -52.77 -15.31 -27.12
C ASN A 253 -52.05 -16.03 -25.98
N GLY A 254 -52.78 -16.87 -25.24
CA GLY A 254 -52.24 -17.66 -24.15
C GLY A 254 -52.13 -16.94 -22.81
N GLN A 255 -52.45 -15.65 -22.70
CA GLN A 255 -52.38 -14.91 -21.42
C GLN A 255 -53.28 -15.55 -20.37
N VAL A 256 -52.72 -15.89 -19.21
CA VAL A 256 -53.48 -16.35 -18.05
C VAL A 256 -54.29 -15.17 -17.50
N THR A 257 -55.55 -15.43 -17.16
CA THR A 257 -56.48 -14.46 -16.59
C THR A 257 -57.05 -14.97 -15.27
N GLY A 258 -57.56 -14.08 -14.45
CA GLY A 258 -58.16 -14.43 -13.15
C GLY A 258 -57.97 -13.32 -12.12
N GLY A 259 -57.00 -12.43 -12.38
CA GLY A 259 -56.58 -11.38 -11.48
C GLY A 259 -55.66 -11.89 -10.38
N VAL A 260 -54.99 -10.96 -9.69
CA VAL A 260 -53.91 -11.30 -8.76
C VAL A 260 -54.50 -11.84 -7.45
N ASP A 261 -54.25 -13.12 -7.15
CA ASP A 261 -54.71 -13.75 -5.90
C ASP A 261 -53.85 -14.91 -5.36
N ASP A 262 -52.78 -15.27 -6.05
CA ASP A 262 -51.86 -16.36 -5.69
C ASP A 262 -50.40 -15.87 -5.63
N ARG A 263 -49.55 -16.56 -4.86
CA ARG A 263 -48.09 -16.38 -4.87
C ARG A 263 -47.45 -17.58 -5.55
N PHE A 264 -47.12 -17.44 -6.82
CA PHE A 264 -46.47 -18.49 -7.60
C PHE A 264 -44.98 -18.23 -7.85
N ASP A 265 -44.58 -16.96 -7.79
CA ASP A 265 -43.22 -16.55 -8.12
C ASP A 265 -42.42 -16.34 -6.83
N PHE A 266 -41.29 -17.02 -6.76
CA PHE A 266 -40.43 -17.02 -5.58
C PHE A 266 -38.99 -16.69 -5.93
N GLN A 267 -38.30 -16.11 -4.95
CA GLN A 267 -36.85 -16.23 -4.77
C GLN A 267 -36.64 -16.77 -3.36
N LEU A 268 -36.61 -18.10 -3.21
CA LEU A 268 -36.20 -18.73 -1.97
C LEU A 268 -34.68 -18.80 -1.93
N ILE A 269 -34.09 -18.77 -0.74
CA ILE A 269 -32.64 -18.64 -0.58
C ILE A 269 -32.10 -19.61 0.46
N THR A 270 -30.84 -20.02 0.34
CA THR A 270 -30.16 -20.77 1.42
C THR A 270 -29.83 -19.88 2.61
N ASP A 271 -29.46 -20.48 3.74
CA ASP A 271 -29.12 -19.73 4.96
C ASP A 271 -27.89 -18.83 4.75
N GLU A 272 -26.96 -19.28 3.93
CA GLU A 272 -25.75 -18.55 3.49
C GLU A 272 -26.02 -17.28 2.68
N VAL A 273 -27.28 -16.98 2.36
CA VAL A 273 -27.70 -15.76 1.66
C VAL A 273 -28.66 -14.95 2.53
N ARG A 274 -28.75 -15.24 3.83
CA ARG A 274 -29.48 -14.41 4.80
C ARG A 274 -28.85 -14.38 6.21
N ASP A 275 -27.56 -14.65 6.31
CA ASP A 275 -26.85 -14.73 7.58
C ASP A 275 -26.21 -13.39 7.99
N GLY A 276 -26.31 -12.38 7.12
CA GLY A 276 -25.81 -11.02 7.34
C GLY A 276 -24.37 -10.78 6.89
N GLY A 277 -23.70 -11.76 6.27
CA GLY A 277 -22.32 -11.63 5.78
C GLY A 277 -22.14 -12.16 4.36
N GLY A 278 -21.02 -11.82 3.72
CA GLY A 278 -20.70 -12.32 2.38
C GLY A 278 -21.71 -11.88 1.31
N PHE A 279 -22.06 -12.80 0.42
CA PHE A 279 -23.12 -12.61 -0.57
C PHE A 279 -24.48 -12.87 0.08
N ASP A 280 -25.22 -11.80 0.38
CA ASP A 280 -26.38 -11.85 1.27
C ASP A 280 -27.58 -11.10 0.69
N TYR A 281 -28.80 -11.51 1.07
CA TYR A 281 -30.03 -10.80 0.73
C TYR A 281 -30.14 -9.47 1.47
N ILE A 282 -30.37 -8.38 0.73
CA ILE A 282 -30.64 -7.08 1.33
C ILE A 282 -32.06 -7.10 1.91
N THR A 283 -32.13 -7.11 3.24
CA THR A 283 -33.38 -7.18 4.00
C THR A 283 -34.41 -6.15 3.50
N ASN A 284 -35.67 -6.60 3.35
CA ASN A 284 -36.81 -5.84 2.82
C ASN A 284 -36.79 -5.49 1.32
N SER A 285 -35.76 -5.89 0.56
CA SER A 285 -35.68 -5.59 -0.88
C SER A 285 -36.59 -6.47 -1.75
N TYR A 286 -36.98 -7.67 -1.28
CA TYR A 286 -37.86 -8.58 -2.02
C TYR A 286 -39.20 -7.92 -2.34
N TRP A 287 -39.63 -7.99 -3.60
CA TRP A 287 -40.88 -7.40 -4.03
C TRP A 287 -41.45 -8.01 -5.30
N ALA A 288 -42.72 -8.42 -5.22
CA ALA A 288 -43.59 -8.56 -6.38
C ALA A 288 -43.86 -7.16 -6.97
N PHE A 289 -43.11 -6.77 -8.00
CA PHE A 289 -43.14 -5.43 -8.55
C PHE A 289 -44.53 -5.08 -9.09
N GLY A 290 -44.99 -3.84 -8.80
CA GLY A 290 -46.36 -3.41 -9.07
C GLY A 290 -47.35 -3.79 -7.96
N ASN A 291 -47.07 -4.83 -7.16
CA ASN A 291 -47.94 -5.20 -6.04
C ASN A 291 -47.69 -4.33 -4.80
N THR A 292 -48.60 -3.39 -4.57
CA THR A 292 -48.59 -2.51 -3.40
C THR A 292 -49.52 -2.99 -2.27
N ALA A 293 -50.01 -4.22 -2.33
CA ALA A 293 -51.04 -4.78 -1.44
C ALA A 293 -52.38 -4.01 -1.42
N THR A 294 -52.62 -3.16 -2.41
CA THR A 294 -53.83 -2.31 -2.50
C THR A 294 -54.78 -2.68 -3.64
N HIS A 295 -54.43 -3.67 -4.49
CA HIS A 295 -55.31 -4.19 -5.56
C HIS A 295 -56.56 -4.88 -4.99
N SER A 296 -57.59 -5.14 -5.77
CA SER A 296 -58.69 -6.02 -5.32
C SER A 296 -58.32 -7.48 -5.60
N ILE A 297 -58.57 -8.40 -4.67
CA ILE A 297 -58.33 -9.84 -4.87
C ILE A 297 -59.12 -10.32 -6.09
N ASN A 298 -58.54 -11.21 -6.90
CA ASN A 298 -59.11 -11.71 -8.16
C ASN A 298 -59.40 -10.61 -9.18
N GLN A 299 -58.71 -9.47 -9.09
CA GLN A 299 -58.82 -8.38 -10.07
C GLN A 299 -57.46 -8.03 -10.65
N ALA A 300 -57.47 -7.28 -11.75
CA ALA A 300 -56.25 -6.82 -12.39
C ALA A 300 -55.39 -6.01 -11.41
N ILE A 301 -54.06 -6.10 -11.55
CA ILE A 301 -53.12 -5.37 -10.68
C ILE A 301 -53.32 -3.85 -10.75
N SER A 302 -53.87 -3.36 -11.87
CA SER A 302 -54.23 -1.96 -12.10
C SER A 302 -55.33 -1.41 -11.20
N THR A 303 -56.01 -2.27 -10.42
CA THR A 303 -56.89 -1.81 -9.32
C THR A 303 -56.11 -1.31 -8.10
N GLY A 304 -54.80 -1.56 -8.04
CA GLY A 304 -53.91 -1.07 -7.00
C GLY A 304 -53.68 0.44 -7.04
N SER A 305 -53.25 0.99 -5.91
CA SER A 305 -52.96 2.42 -5.75
C SER A 305 -51.68 2.82 -6.50
N ALA A 306 -51.84 3.51 -7.63
CA ALA A 306 -50.74 4.10 -8.38
C ALA A 306 -49.91 5.10 -7.54
N ALA A 307 -50.55 5.83 -6.61
CA ALA A 307 -49.83 6.73 -5.71
C ALA A 307 -48.88 5.97 -4.77
N THR A 308 -49.32 4.80 -4.27
CA THR A 308 -48.46 3.93 -3.44
C THR A 308 -47.32 3.32 -4.24
N LEU A 309 -47.55 3.00 -5.52
CA LEU A 309 -46.50 2.52 -6.42
C LEU A 309 -45.48 3.62 -6.71
N ALA A 310 -45.93 4.83 -7.05
CA ALA A 310 -45.07 5.99 -7.29
C ALA A 310 -44.16 6.28 -6.08
N ALA A 311 -44.67 6.16 -4.85
CA ALA A 311 -43.89 6.35 -3.64
C ALA A 311 -42.73 5.35 -3.47
N ARG A 312 -42.75 4.20 -4.16
CA ARG A 312 -41.69 3.17 -4.15
C ARG A 312 -40.71 3.29 -5.32
N ILE A 313 -40.98 4.20 -6.25
CA ILE A 313 -40.17 4.42 -7.45
C ILE A 313 -39.75 5.90 -7.48
N PRO A 314 -38.61 6.26 -6.88
CA PRO A 314 -38.08 7.61 -6.89
C PRO A 314 -38.18 8.28 -8.26
N GLY A 315 -38.75 9.49 -8.28
CA GLY A 315 -38.94 10.29 -9.50
C GLY A 315 -40.20 9.98 -10.30
N TYR A 316 -41.01 8.98 -9.93
CA TYR A 316 -42.28 8.72 -10.61
C TYR A 316 -43.43 9.55 -10.06
N THR A 317 -44.24 10.06 -10.99
CA THR A 317 -45.58 10.61 -10.74
C THR A 317 -46.62 9.49 -10.68
N SER A 318 -47.80 9.76 -10.11
CA SER A 318 -48.93 8.83 -10.13
C SER A 318 -49.32 8.42 -11.55
N ALA A 319 -49.23 9.32 -12.54
CA ALA A 319 -49.54 9.01 -13.93
C ALA A 319 -48.55 8.00 -14.53
N GLN A 320 -47.26 8.14 -14.25
CA GLN A 320 -46.24 7.17 -14.67
C GLN A 320 -46.43 5.81 -13.97
N ALA A 321 -46.74 5.83 -12.67
CA ALA A 321 -47.07 4.59 -11.95
C ALA A 321 -48.33 3.90 -12.50
N THR A 322 -49.37 4.65 -12.87
CA THR A 322 -50.54 4.11 -13.57
C THR A 322 -50.16 3.47 -14.90
N ALA A 323 -49.27 4.10 -15.67
CA ALA A 323 -48.79 3.52 -16.94
C ALA A 323 -48.06 2.18 -16.71
N VAL A 324 -47.26 2.07 -15.64
CA VAL A 324 -46.61 0.80 -15.25
C VAL A 324 -47.63 -0.27 -14.86
N LEU A 325 -48.61 0.07 -14.01
CA LEU A 325 -49.66 -0.88 -13.62
C LEU A 325 -50.47 -1.37 -14.83
N THR A 326 -50.80 -0.47 -15.76
CA THR A 326 -51.47 -0.84 -17.02
C THR A 326 -50.58 -1.70 -17.90
N ALA A 327 -49.28 -1.38 -18.04
CA ALA A 327 -48.36 -2.20 -18.81
C ALA A 327 -48.28 -3.62 -18.25
N LEU A 328 -48.23 -3.79 -16.92
CA LEU A 328 -48.23 -5.10 -16.28
C LEU A 328 -49.46 -5.95 -16.63
N THR A 329 -50.63 -5.36 -16.93
CA THR A 329 -51.79 -6.15 -17.36
C THR A 329 -51.73 -6.60 -18.83
N GLN A 330 -50.77 -6.07 -19.60
CA GLN A 330 -50.72 -6.23 -21.06
C GLN A 330 -49.50 -7.00 -21.56
N VAL A 331 -48.41 -7.03 -20.79
CA VAL A 331 -47.11 -7.48 -21.29
C VAL A 331 -46.66 -8.84 -20.78
N THR A 332 -47.35 -9.38 -19.78
CA THR A 332 -46.87 -10.50 -18.97
C THR A 332 -47.99 -11.41 -18.50
N ASP A 333 -47.61 -12.60 -18.07
CA ASP A 333 -48.49 -13.59 -17.48
C ASP A 333 -48.58 -13.44 -15.96
N HIS A 334 -47.45 -13.19 -15.31
CA HIS A 334 -47.35 -13.00 -13.86
C HIS A 334 -46.70 -11.64 -13.54
N LEU A 335 -46.63 -11.26 -12.27
CA LEU A 335 -45.84 -10.11 -11.81
C LEU A 335 -44.37 -10.49 -11.63
N PRO A 336 -43.41 -9.60 -11.97
CA PRO A 336 -42.00 -9.86 -11.70
C PRO A 336 -41.71 -9.83 -10.21
N VAL A 337 -40.86 -10.73 -9.73
CA VAL A 337 -40.31 -10.70 -8.38
C VAL A 337 -38.86 -10.28 -8.46
N LEU A 338 -38.51 -9.19 -7.77
CA LEU A 338 -37.14 -8.71 -7.66
C LEU A 338 -36.66 -8.71 -6.20
N ALA A 339 -35.37 -8.97 -6.02
CA ALA A 339 -34.67 -8.80 -4.75
C ALA A 339 -33.27 -8.23 -5.01
N ASP A 340 -32.76 -7.48 -4.04
CA ASP A 340 -31.40 -6.95 -4.07
C ASP A 340 -30.49 -7.79 -3.14
N TYR A 341 -29.25 -7.97 -3.55
CA TYR A 341 -28.24 -8.76 -2.86
C TYR A 341 -26.96 -7.95 -2.70
N GLN A 342 -26.36 -8.00 -1.51
CA GLN A 342 -25.04 -7.43 -1.26
C GLN A 342 -23.94 -8.37 -1.77
N LEU A 343 -22.75 -7.83 -1.98
CA LEU A 343 -21.56 -8.61 -2.31
C LEU A 343 -20.68 -8.86 -1.07
N PRO A 344 -19.81 -9.89 -1.10
CA PRO A 344 -18.80 -10.05 -0.08
C PRO A 344 -17.86 -8.84 0.02
N ALA A 345 -17.25 -8.65 1.19
CA ALA A 345 -16.19 -7.68 1.37
C ALA A 345 -14.99 -7.99 0.46
N LYS A 346 -14.23 -6.97 0.07
CA LYS A 346 -13.01 -7.13 -0.73
C LYS A 346 -11.85 -6.41 -0.08
N MET A 347 -10.96 -7.17 0.57
CA MET A 347 -9.82 -6.59 1.28
C MET A 347 -8.78 -6.05 0.30
N THR A 348 -8.38 -4.80 0.50
CA THR A 348 -7.12 -4.25 0.01
C THR A 348 -6.25 -3.93 1.21
N ALA A 349 -5.02 -4.44 1.23
CA ALA A 349 -4.05 -4.15 2.28
C ALA A 349 -2.72 -3.73 1.64
N SER A 350 -2.05 -2.76 2.24
CA SER A 350 -0.76 -2.26 1.76
C SER A 350 0.13 -1.81 2.91
N LEU A 351 1.44 -1.87 2.69
CA LEU A 351 2.45 -1.42 3.65
C LEU A 351 3.21 -0.23 3.10
N ALA A 352 3.37 0.80 3.93
CA ALA A 352 4.36 1.85 3.73
C ALA A 352 5.53 1.62 4.69
N ALA A 353 6.75 1.55 4.13
CA ALA A 353 7.95 1.38 4.94
C ALA A 353 8.33 2.68 5.67
N PRO A 354 8.98 2.59 6.85
CA PRO A 354 9.66 3.75 7.46
C PRO A 354 10.85 4.18 6.57
N PRO A 355 11.57 5.27 6.94
CA PRO A 355 12.85 5.58 6.33
C PRO A 355 13.79 4.37 6.28
N SER A 356 14.47 4.17 5.16
CA SER A 356 15.30 2.98 4.90
C SER A 356 16.52 2.87 5.81
N ARG A 357 16.97 4.01 6.36
CA ARG A 357 18.07 4.13 7.31
C ARG A 357 17.70 5.11 8.41
N VAL A 358 18.07 4.80 9.65
CA VAL A 358 17.87 5.65 10.82
C VAL A 358 19.05 5.52 11.78
N ILE A 359 19.22 6.50 12.66
CA ILE A 359 20.18 6.43 13.77
C ILE A 359 19.53 5.73 14.97
N ARG A 360 20.32 4.98 15.73
CA ARG A 360 19.91 4.29 16.95
C ARG A 360 19.17 5.25 17.89
N GLY A 361 17.98 4.85 18.34
CA GLY A 361 17.11 5.65 19.19
C GLY A 361 16.10 6.54 18.44
N ALA A 362 16.11 6.54 17.10
CA ALA A 362 15.09 7.25 16.32
C ALA A 362 13.68 6.68 16.52
N SER A 363 12.69 7.55 16.64
CA SER A 363 11.27 7.19 16.64
C SER A 363 10.74 7.18 15.21
N VAL A 364 10.63 6.00 14.61
CA VAL A 364 10.07 5.80 13.27
C VAL A 364 9.05 4.67 13.25
N SER A 365 8.11 4.75 12.32
CA SER A 365 7.07 3.74 12.11
C SER A 365 6.86 3.51 10.62
N GLY A 366 6.55 2.27 10.26
CA GLY A 366 5.86 1.96 9.02
C GLY A 366 4.36 2.11 9.22
N THR A 367 3.61 1.87 8.16
CA THR A 367 2.16 1.97 8.18
C THR A 367 1.54 0.79 7.45
N LEU A 368 0.53 0.17 8.07
CA LEU A 368 -0.38 -0.75 7.41
C LEU A 368 -1.67 0.00 7.09
N THR A 369 -2.09 0.00 5.83
CA THR A 369 -3.41 0.51 5.43
C THR A 369 -4.26 -0.66 4.94
N VAL A 370 -5.45 -0.82 5.52
CA VAL A 370 -6.44 -1.86 5.15
C VAL A 370 -7.76 -1.21 4.82
N SER A 371 -8.41 -1.63 3.73
CA SER A 371 -9.71 -1.11 3.33
C SER A 371 -10.62 -2.14 2.67
N ASN A 372 -11.91 -1.86 2.72
CA ASN A 372 -12.93 -2.57 1.96
C ASN A 372 -13.09 -1.93 0.57
N SER A 373 -12.43 -2.52 -0.40
CA SER A 373 -12.44 -2.13 -1.81
C SER A 373 -13.56 -2.78 -2.63
N ALA A 374 -14.62 -3.26 -1.96
CA ALA A 374 -15.79 -3.81 -2.64
C ALA A 374 -16.35 -2.77 -3.63
N PRO A 375 -16.57 -3.14 -4.91
CA PRO A 375 -16.80 -2.17 -5.97
C PRO A 375 -18.24 -1.63 -6.01
N VAL A 376 -18.78 -1.17 -4.89
CA VAL A 376 -20.22 -0.86 -4.71
C VAL A 376 -20.57 0.63 -4.82
N ALA A 377 -21.84 0.94 -5.09
CA ALA A 377 -22.30 2.34 -5.20
C ALA A 377 -22.85 2.90 -3.88
N VAL A 378 -23.25 2.03 -2.95
CA VAL A 378 -23.74 2.39 -1.62
C VAL A 378 -23.14 1.45 -0.58
N VAL A 379 -23.00 1.93 0.66
CA VAL A 379 -22.37 1.16 1.74
C VAL A 379 -23.03 -0.21 1.95
N ALA A 380 -24.37 -0.27 1.96
CA ALA A 380 -25.12 -1.51 2.12
C ALA A 380 -25.08 -2.45 0.90
N GLY A 381 -24.35 -2.08 -0.16
CA GLY A 381 -24.17 -2.91 -1.34
C GLY A 381 -23.14 -4.03 -1.16
N ALA A 382 -22.33 -3.97 -0.10
CA ALA A 382 -21.39 -5.02 0.26
C ALA A 382 -21.30 -5.21 1.77
N ASP A 383 -20.87 -6.40 2.15
CA ASP A 383 -20.56 -6.76 3.52
C ASP A 383 -19.46 -5.85 4.11
N GLY A 384 -19.51 -5.66 5.43
CA GLY A 384 -18.43 -5.05 6.19
C GLY A 384 -17.18 -5.91 6.15
N LEU A 385 -16.01 -5.29 6.06
CA LEU A 385 -14.74 -5.98 6.17
C LEU A 385 -14.29 -5.96 7.63
N ASP A 386 -14.32 -7.10 8.30
CA ASP A 386 -13.66 -7.33 9.58
C ASP A 386 -12.33 -8.04 9.34
N TYR A 387 -11.28 -7.62 10.03
CA TYR A 387 -9.95 -8.21 9.88
C TYR A 387 -9.13 -8.14 11.16
N ALA A 388 -8.15 -9.05 11.25
CA ALA A 388 -7.09 -9.02 12.23
C ALA A 388 -5.74 -8.89 11.52
N PHE A 389 -4.77 -8.26 12.17
CA PHE A 389 -3.40 -8.21 11.71
C PHE A 389 -2.42 -8.54 12.83
N ALA A 390 -1.32 -9.17 12.47
CA ALA A 390 -0.25 -9.52 13.39
C ALA A 390 1.10 -9.31 12.72
N GLY A 391 1.95 -8.54 13.39
CA GLY A 391 3.36 -8.40 13.08
C GLY A 391 4.19 -9.50 13.72
N THR A 392 5.24 -9.92 13.01
CA THR A 392 6.27 -10.85 13.51
C THR A 392 7.67 -10.29 13.25
N GLY A 393 8.68 -10.83 13.94
CA GLY A 393 10.06 -10.38 13.83
C GLY A 393 10.27 -9.01 14.49
N GLY A 394 10.66 -8.01 13.71
CA GLY A 394 10.82 -6.62 14.18
C GLY A 394 9.51 -5.92 14.56
N PHE A 395 8.35 -6.55 14.31
CA PHE A 395 7.03 -6.06 14.72
C PHE A 395 6.52 -6.78 15.96
N ALA A 396 6.07 -6.01 16.94
CA ALA A 396 5.32 -6.50 18.10
C ALA A 396 3.87 -6.00 18.10
N THR A 397 3.38 -5.45 16.98
CA THR A 397 2.04 -4.89 16.87
C THR A 397 1.08 -5.93 16.30
N SER A 398 -0.04 -6.11 16.98
CA SER A 398 -1.20 -6.83 16.47
C SER A 398 -2.45 -6.03 16.78
N GLY A 399 -3.50 -6.26 16.01
CA GLY A 399 -4.77 -5.59 16.24
C GLY A 399 -5.87 -6.16 15.38
N THR A 400 -7.04 -5.59 15.54
CA THR A 400 -8.21 -5.83 14.71
C THR A 400 -8.71 -4.51 14.16
N GLY A 401 -9.52 -4.58 13.11
CA GLY A 401 -10.22 -3.42 12.58
C GLY A 401 -11.40 -3.85 11.75
N SER A 402 -12.24 -2.87 11.44
CA SER A 402 -13.38 -3.05 10.55
C SER A 402 -13.48 -1.88 9.58
N ASP A 403 -13.89 -2.13 8.35
CA ASP A 403 -14.12 -1.11 7.33
C ASP A 403 -15.40 -1.41 6.55
N ALA A 404 -16.30 -0.44 6.50
CA ALA A 404 -17.46 -0.52 5.64
C ALA A 404 -17.05 -0.31 4.17
N ALA A 405 -17.83 -0.82 3.22
CA ALA A 405 -17.62 -0.47 1.83
C ALA A 405 -17.73 1.05 1.63
N LEU A 406 -16.92 1.62 0.74
CA LEU A 406 -16.76 3.08 0.55
C LEU A 406 -16.21 3.83 1.79
N GLY A 407 -15.65 3.10 2.76
CA GLY A 407 -14.95 3.67 3.91
C GLY A 407 -13.65 4.37 3.55
N ALA A 408 -13.11 5.16 4.49
CA ALA A 408 -11.91 5.97 4.29
C ALA A 408 -10.60 5.17 4.34
N SER A 409 -10.64 3.84 4.46
CA SER A 409 -9.52 2.97 4.85
C SER A 409 -9.06 3.17 6.30
N ASN A 410 -8.57 2.10 6.91
CA ASN A 410 -8.00 2.11 8.25
C ASN A 410 -6.47 2.09 8.18
N THR A 411 -5.85 2.89 9.05
CA THR A 411 -4.39 3.07 9.09
C THR A 411 -3.85 2.66 10.45
N HIS A 412 -2.89 1.73 10.46
CA HIS A 412 -2.25 1.19 11.65
C HIS A 412 -0.75 1.49 11.63
N LEU A 413 -0.25 2.11 12.70
CA LEU A 413 1.18 2.38 12.85
C LEU A 413 1.91 1.10 13.24
N LEU A 414 2.97 0.80 12.51
CA LEU A 414 3.85 -0.34 12.73
C LEU A 414 5.15 0.16 13.34
N ALA A 415 5.26 0.07 14.67
CA ALA A 415 6.44 0.54 15.39
C ALA A 415 7.66 -0.36 15.15
N PHE A 416 8.84 0.26 15.06
CA PHE A 416 10.13 -0.43 14.97
C PHE A 416 10.97 -0.19 16.20
N SER A 417 11.62 -1.24 16.71
CA SER A 417 12.67 -1.07 17.72
C SER A 417 13.98 -0.63 17.06
N THR A 418 14.42 0.59 17.37
CA THR A 418 15.68 1.19 16.92
C THR A 418 16.76 1.21 18.01
N THR A 419 16.59 0.42 19.09
CA THR A 419 17.47 0.46 20.27
C THR A 419 18.86 -0.16 20.04
N ALA A 420 18.99 -1.02 19.04
CA ALA A 420 20.25 -1.63 18.66
C ALA A 420 20.49 -1.46 17.16
N ALA A 421 21.74 -1.30 16.77
CA ALA A 421 22.15 -1.24 15.37
C ALA A 421 21.95 -2.59 14.65
N GLY A 422 21.86 -2.53 13.31
CA GLY A 422 21.61 -3.68 12.46
C GLY A 422 20.37 -3.53 11.58
N LEU A 423 20.16 -4.52 10.72
CA LEU A 423 18.93 -4.63 9.94
C LEU A 423 17.77 -4.98 10.87
N ARG A 424 16.70 -4.19 10.80
CA ARG A 424 15.43 -4.48 11.47
C ARG A 424 14.42 -4.80 10.39
N SER A 425 13.91 -6.02 10.39
CA SER A 425 12.93 -6.51 9.44
C SER A 425 11.81 -7.19 10.20
N GLY A 426 10.60 -7.09 9.68
CA GLY A 426 9.48 -7.89 10.16
C GLY A 426 8.47 -8.13 9.05
N THR A 427 7.54 -9.03 9.32
CA THR A 427 6.46 -9.37 8.41
C THR A 427 5.13 -9.05 9.09
N VAL A 428 4.23 -8.40 8.38
CA VAL A 428 2.86 -8.13 8.82
C VAL A 428 1.92 -9.01 8.00
N ASN A 429 1.14 -9.81 8.71
CA ASN A 429 0.06 -10.61 8.12
C ASN A 429 -1.28 -9.97 8.46
N VAL A 430 -2.19 -9.93 7.51
CA VAL A 430 -3.58 -9.50 7.69
C VAL A 430 -4.49 -10.64 7.25
N THR A 431 -5.54 -10.89 8.02
CA THR A 431 -6.54 -11.91 7.73
C THR A 431 -7.92 -11.33 7.93
N ALA A 432 -8.73 -11.34 6.88
CA ALA A 432 -10.14 -10.98 6.95
C ALA A 432 -10.93 -12.12 7.61
N SER A 433 -11.85 -11.77 8.50
CA SER A 433 -12.79 -12.68 9.14
C SER A 433 -14.18 -12.64 8.52
N SER A 434 -14.48 -11.66 7.67
CA SER A 434 -15.77 -11.56 6.98
C SER A 434 -16.01 -12.77 6.06
N PRO A 435 -17.24 -13.32 6.02
CA PRO A 435 -17.59 -14.41 5.12
C PRO A 435 -17.31 -14.09 3.66
N GLN A 436 -16.78 -15.08 2.93
CA GLN A 436 -16.47 -15.00 1.48
C GLN A 436 -15.55 -13.83 1.06
N ALA A 437 -14.88 -13.16 2.02
CA ALA A 437 -14.07 -11.99 1.73
C ALA A 437 -13.03 -12.27 0.65
N MET A 438 -13.02 -11.45 -0.40
CA MET A 438 -11.99 -11.52 -1.42
C MET A 438 -10.66 -11.00 -0.86
N ASN A 439 -9.57 -11.63 -1.30
CA ASN A 439 -8.21 -11.36 -0.82
C ASN A 439 -8.14 -11.46 0.71
N ALA A 440 -8.79 -12.47 1.30
CA ALA A 440 -8.91 -12.63 2.75
C ALA A 440 -7.57 -12.70 3.49
N THR A 441 -6.43 -12.84 2.80
CA THR A 441 -5.11 -12.78 3.41
C THR A 441 -4.19 -11.81 2.68
N PHE A 442 -3.34 -11.14 3.44
CA PHE A 442 -2.23 -10.33 2.94
C PHE A 442 -1.00 -10.57 3.80
N SER A 443 0.18 -10.60 3.19
CA SER A 443 1.46 -10.67 3.89
C SER A 443 2.47 -9.75 3.23
N GLY A 444 3.14 -8.92 4.02
CA GLY A 444 4.15 -8.02 3.53
C GLY A 444 5.31 -7.89 4.51
N THR A 445 6.52 -7.74 3.98
CA THR A 445 7.74 -7.55 4.78
C THR A 445 8.28 -6.15 4.53
N ILE A 446 8.67 -5.46 5.59
CA ILE A 446 9.32 -4.15 5.52
C ILE A 446 10.55 -4.15 6.44
N SER A 447 11.55 -3.34 6.08
CA SER A 447 12.82 -3.31 6.79
C SER A 447 13.40 -1.90 6.88
N THR A 448 14.17 -1.63 7.94
CA THR A 448 14.97 -0.41 8.10
C THR A 448 16.36 -0.76 8.66
N SER A 449 17.38 -0.01 8.26
CA SER A 449 18.74 -0.14 8.78
C SER A 449 18.95 0.81 9.95
N VAL A 450 19.27 0.28 11.13
CA VAL A 450 19.59 1.09 12.31
C VAL A 450 21.11 1.23 12.42
N LEU A 451 21.59 2.46 12.42
CA LEU A 451 23.01 2.81 12.50
C LEU A 451 23.35 3.32 13.89
N ASP A 452 24.52 2.97 14.38
CA ASP A 452 25.17 3.70 15.45
C ASP A 452 25.53 5.12 15.02
N ARG A 453 25.64 5.98 16.03
CA ARG A 453 26.06 7.37 15.86
C ARG A 453 27.45 7.46 15.24
N ALA A 454 27.69 8.51 14.47
CA ALA A 454 29.01 8.84 13.97
C ALA A 454 29.91 9.27 15.14
N ILE A 455 31.18 8.90 15.09
CA ILE A 455 32.13 9.17 16.19
C ILE A 455 33.25 10.04 15.63
N GLY A 456 33.09 11.37 15.74
CA GLY A 456 34.13 12.31 15.36
C GLY A 456 35.32 12.24 16.30
N SER A 457 36.54 12.16 15.74
CA SER A 457 37.75 12.12 16.55
C SER A 457 38.98 12.67 15.85
N PHE A 458 39.94 13.19 16.61
CA PHE A 458 41.29 13.51 16.12
C PHE A 458 42.24 12.31 16.03
N ALA A 459 41.83 11.13 16.49
CA ALA A 459 42.63 9.90 16.44
C ALA A 459 41.82 8.73 15.88
N SER A 460 42.49 7.79 15.21
CA SER A 460 41.85 6.58 14.70
C SER A 460 41.63 5.52 15.78
N ALA A 461 42.59 5.37 16.70
CA ALA A 461 42.61 4.28 17.69
C ALA A 461 41.66 4.52 18.88
N ALA A 462 41.46 5.77 19.31
CA ALA A 462 40.63 6.13 20.46
C ALA A 462 39.83 7.41 20.18
N THR A 463 38.71 7.59 20.89
CA THR A 463 37.90 8.81 20.75
C THR A 463 38.57 9.97 21.48
N THR A 464 39.29 10.77 20.71
CA THR A 464 39.88 12.05 21.11
C THR A 464 39.05 13.20 20.56
N THR A 465 38.43 14.02 21.43
CA THR A 465 37.59 15.17 21.06
C THR A 465 38.29 16.51 21.20
N SER A 466 39.51 16.53 21.72
CA SER A 466 40.33 17.74 21.87
C SER A 466 41.73 17.53 21.31
N LEU A 467 42.25 18.53 20.60
CA LEU A 467 43.59 18.53 20.03
C LEU A 467 44.31 19.82 20.41
N THR A 468 45.58 19.73 20.79
CA THR A 468 46.43 20.91 21.00
C THR A 468 47.44 21.02 19.87
N LEU A 469 47.47 22.16 19.19
CA LEU A 469 48.50 22.52 18.21
C LEU A 469 49.40 23.57 18.84
N ASP A 470 50.64 23.20 19.09
CA ASP A 470 51.65 24.08 19.69
C ASP A 470 52.72 24.39 18.65
N PHE A 471 52.81 25.64 18.22
CA PHE A 471 53.84 26.09 17.28
C PHE A 471 55.13 26.52 17.99
N GLY A 472 55.16 26.47 19.33
CA GLY A 472 56.31 26.90 20.12
C GLY A 472 56.62 28.39 19.97
N THR A 473 57.91 28.72 20.06
CA THR A 473 58.44 30.07 19.86
C THR A 473 59.01 30.21 18.45
N LEU A 474 58.55 31.20 17.70
CA LEU A 474 58.96 31.54 16.34
C LEU A 474 59.60 32.94 16.30
N ILE A 475 60.46 33.19 15.31
CA ILE A 475 61.12 34.49 15.12
C ILE A 475 60.32 35.34 14.14
N ARG A 476 60.14 36.63 14.45
CA ARG A 476 59.46 37.57 13.54
C ARG A 476 60.22 37.67 12.22
N GLY A 477 59.54 37.38 11.11
CA GLY A 477 60.15 37.39 9.76
C GLY A 477 60.80 36.07 9.36
N GLY A 478 60.96 35.14 10.30
CA GLY A 478 61.46 33.78 10.06
C GLY A 478 60.39 32.83 9.51
N ALA A 479 60.72 31.54 9.44
CA ALA A 479 59.84 30.52 8.86
C ALA A 479 58.46 30.45 9.54
N SER A 480 57.40 30.43 8.72
CA SER A 480 56.02 30.25 9.18
C SER A 480 55.81 28.90 9.87
N GLY A 481 54.98 28.88 10.91
CA GLY A 481 54.56 27.63 11.56
C GLY A 481 53.54 26.87 10.70
N SER A 482 53.70 25.56 10.56
CA SER A 482 52.70 24.69 9.91
C SER A 482 52.48 23.39 10.68
N SER A 483 51.22 23.00 10.85
CA SER A 483 50.83 21.72 11.43
C SER A 483 49.67 21.12 10.68
N SER A 484 49.65 19.79 10.59
CA SER A 484 48.53 19.03 10.01
C SER A 484 47.87 18.14 11.04
N PHE A 485 46.58 17.91 10.89
CA PHE A 485 45.82 16.98 11.71
C PHE A 485 44.73 16.34 10.86
N SER A 486 44.09 15.29 11.38
CA SER A 486 42.99 14.63 10.69
C SER A 486 41.77 14.52 11.59
N ILE A 487 40.59 14.63 10.98
CA ILE A 487 39.31 14.30 11.61
C ILE A 487 38.91 12.94 11.08
N PHE A 488 38.77 11.97 11.98
CA PHE A 488 38.33 10.61 11.73
C PHE A 488 36.84 10.48 12.05
N ASN A 489 36.11 9.71 11.25
CA ASN A 489 34.88 9.09 11.70
C ASN A 489 35.21 7.69 12.18
N ARG A 490 35.31 7.47 13.49
CA ARG A 490 35.66 6.16 14.05
C ARG A 490 34.48 5.18 13.91
N PRO A 491 34.73 3.92 13.52
CA PRO A 491 33.68 2.91 13.55
C PRO A 491 33.18 2.70 14.99
N ALA A 492 31.87 2.59 15.16
CA ALA A 492 31.29 2.13 16.41
C ALA A 492 31.60 0.63 16.64
N ALA A 493 31.26 0.13 17.82
CA ALA A 493 31.44 -1.30 18.16
C ALA A 493 30.69 -2.25 17.19
N SER A 494 29.61 -1.76 16.58
CA SER A 494 28.85 -2.51 15.56
C SER A 494 29.56 -2.59 14.20
N GLY A 495 30.74 -1.98 14.04
CA GLY A 495 31.52 -1.98 12.81
C GLY A 495 31.12 -0.89 11.81
N THR A 496 31.88 -0.79 10.73
CA THR A 496 31.73 0.29 9.72
C THR A 496 30.38 0.25 8.99
N THR A 497 29.84 -0.93 8.72
CA THR A 497 28.54 -1.11 8.04
C THR A 497 27.37 -0.50 8.81
N TRP A 498 27.47 -0.49 10.14
CA TRP A 498 26.39 -0.05 11.03
C TRP A 498 26.74 1.22 11.78
N THR A 499 27.69 2.02 11.28
CA THR A 499 28.02 3.34 11.84
C THR A 499 27.58 4.41 10.86
N ALA A 500 26.97 5.49 11.37
CA ALA A 500 26.56 6.62 10.58
C ALA A 500 27.76 7.40 10.04
N ARG A 501 27.55 8.08 8.92
CA ARG A 501 28.56 9.00 8.38
C ARG A 501 28.62 10.27 9.23
N LEU A 502 29.78 10.94 9.19
CA LEU A 502 30.07 12.13 10.00
C LEU A 502 30.04 13.38 9.13
N ASP A 503 29.39 14.41 9.64
CA ASP A 503 29.30 15.73 9.04
C ASP A 503 30.03 16.75 9.92
N LEU A 504 30.73 17.69 9.28
CA LEU A 504 31.24 18.92 9.89
C LEU A 504 30.36 20.05 9.37
N ASP A 505 29.48 20.54 10.22
CA ASP A 505 28.46 21.52 9.86
C ASP A 505 29.00 22.95 9.94
N GLY A 506 29.95 23.18 10.84
CA GLY A 506 30.46 24.52 11.09
C GLY A 506 31.80 24.55 11.81
N VAL A 507 32.54 25.61 11.54
CA VAL A 507 33.83 25.91 12.18
C VAL A 507 33.74 27.31 12.76
N SER A 508 33.92 27.44 14.08
CA SER A 508 34.06 28.74 14.74
C SER A 508 35.49 28.90 15.26
N SER A 509 36.01 30.12 15.22
CA SER A 509 37.37 30.46 15.62
C SER A 509 37.36 31.53 16.69
N THR A 510 38.24 31.39 17.68
CA THR A 510 38.59 32.42 18.66
C THR A 510 39.99 32.99 18.43
N LEU A 511 40.68 32.56 17.36
CA LEU A 511 42.04 32.99 17.06
C LEU A 511 42.08 34.42 16.51
N PRO A 512 43.15 35.18 16.80
CA PRO A 512 43.36 36.51 16.24
C PRO A 512 43.37 36.49 14.70
N ALA A 513 42.63 37.43 14.10
CA ALA A 513 42.53 37.56 12.65
C ALA A 513 43.89 37.91 12.04
N GLY A 514 44.20 37.30 10.88
CA GLY A 514 45.44 37.57 10.13
C GLY A 514 46.70 36.86 10.65
N ILE A 515 46.65 36.23 11.83
CA ILE A 515 47.79 35.50 12.41
C ILE A 515 47.78 34.01 12.01
N PHE A 516 46.61 33.39 12.01
CA PHE A 516 46.44 31.98 11.65
C PHE A 516 45.59 31.84 10.38
N SER A 517 45.94 30.85 9.58
CA SER A 517 45.16 30.39 8.42
C SER A 517 44.90 28.89 8.55
N THR A 518 43.78 28.42 8.00
CA THR A 518 43.38 27.01 8.09
C THR A 518 42.73 26.55 6.81
N SER A 519 42.89 25.26 6.49
CA SER A 519 42.13 24.59 5.44
C SER A 519 40.84 23.95 5.95
N LEU A 520 40.50 24.11 7.25
CA LEU A 520 39.26 23.63 7.84
C LEU A 520 38.05 24.20 7.08
N ALA A 521 37.24 23.29 6.55
CA ALA A 521 36.02 23.63 5.84
C ALA A 521 34.96 22.56 6.13
N PRO A 522 33.67 22.96 6.25
CA PRO A 522 32.54 22.04 6.37
C PRO A 522 32.57 20.89 5.36
N PHE A 523 32.05 19.75 5.78
CA PHE A 523 31.93 18.56 4.93
C PHE A 523 30.80 17.67 5.36
N THR A 524 30.34 16.84 4.44
CA THR A 524 29.31 15.84 4.74
C THR A 524 29.77 14.45 4.37
N ASN A 525 29.11 13.47 4.96
CA ASN A 525 29.13 12.06 4.64
C ASN A 525 30.50 11.37 4.74
N LEU A 526 31.36 11.80 5.68
CA LEU A 526 32.64 11.13 5.93
C LEU A 526 32.38 9.70 6.43
N ALA A 527 32.83 8.72 5.64
CA ALA A 527 32.56 7.31 5.91
C ALA A 527 33.24 6.81 7.20
N PRO A 528 32.60 5.90 7.95
CA PRO A 528 33.21 5.26 9.11
C PRO A 528 34.53 4.56 8.74
N GLY A 529 35.53 4.71 9.61
CA GLY A 529 36.90 4.22 9.39
C GLY A 529 37.76 5.12 8.49
N SER A 530 37.18 6.17 7.91
CA SER A 530 37.92 7.14 7.08
C SER A 530 38.28 8.41 7.84
N SER A 531 39.15 9.23 7.24
CA SER A 531 39.51 10.54 7.77
C SER A 531 39.62 11.60 6.68
N ARG A 532 39.61 12.86 7.11
CA ARG A 532 39.99 14.02 6.28
C ARG A 532 41.07 14.81 6.99
N SER A 533 42.12 15.16 6.26
CA SER A 533 43.25 15.92 6.79
C SER A 533 43.09 17.41 6.53
N PHE A 534 43.52 18.21 7.49
CA PHE A 534 43.48 19.66 7.46
C PHE A 534 44.81 20.22 7.96
N GLY A 535 45.14 21.43 7.49
CA GLY A 535 46.32 22.17 7.92
C GLY A 535 45.95 23.45 8.66
N VAL A 536 46.75 23.81 9.64
CA VAL A 536 46.79 25.17 10.22
C VAL A 536 48.18 25.71 10.03
N ALA A 537 48.26 26.94 9.53
CA ALA A 537 49.50 27.67 9.38
C ALA A 537 49.44 29.00 10.13
N MET A 538 50.60 29.49 10.55
CA MET A 538 50.76 30.73 11.29
C MET A 538 51.80 31.62 10.62
N THR A 539 51.50 32.91 10.47
CA THR A 539 52.49 33.91 10.04
C THR A 539 53.33 34.40 11.21
N THR A 540 54.59 34.71 10.94
CA THR A 540 55.55 35.29 11.88
C THR A 540 55.65 36.82 11.73
N ALA A 541 54.78 37.47 10.96
CA ALA A 541 54.90 38.92 10.68
C ALA A 541 54.74 39.83 11.91
N THR A 542 54.11 39.36 12.99
CA THR A 542 53.81 40.17 14.18
C THR A 542 54.25 39.46 15.44
N THR A 543 55.02 40.14 16.28
CA THR A 543 55.46 39.64 17.59
C THR A 543 54.30 39.62 18.59
N GLY A 544 54.25 38.60 19.43
CA GLY A 544 53.26 38.47 20.50
C GLY A 544 53.09 37.02 20.99
N SER A 545 52.34 36.86 22.07
CA SER A 545 51.85 35.56 22.51
C SER A 545 50.43 35.37 21.98
N PHE A 546 50.21 34.34 21.19
CA PHE A 546 48.94 34.05 20.56
C PHE A 546 48.36 32.75 21.12
N ALA A 547 47.12 32.81 21.59
CA ALA A 547 46.38 31.65 22.06
C ALA A 547 44.92 31.76 21.62
N GLY A 548 44.29 30.62 21.38
CA GLY A 548 42.88 30.54 21.00
C GLY A 548 42.56 29.14 20.49
N GLY A 549 41.53 29.00 19.68
CA GLY A 549 41.17 27.70 19.15
C GLY A 549 40.05 27.70 18.13
N TYR A 550 39.82 26.52 17.55
CA TYR A 550 38.66 26.22 16.72
C TYR A 550 37.69 25.31 17.48
N THR A 551 36.39 25.63 17.39
CA THR A 551 35.32 24.70 17.79
C THR A 551 34.66 24.19 16.52
N LEU A 552 34.61 22.87 16.39
CA LEU A 552 34.06 22.17 15.25
C LEU A 552 32.68 21.63 15.63
N ALA A 553 31.63 22.19 15.02
CA ALA A 553 30.27 21.69 15.16
C ALA A 553 30.07 20.55 14.17
N MET A 554 29.80 19.35 14.69
CA MET A 554 29.70 18.13 13.91
C MET A 554 28.33 17.48 14.16
N SER A 555 27.91 16.59 13.27
CA SER A 555 26.70 15.79 13.44
C SER A 555 26.84 14.42 12.77
N ASP A 556 25.89 13.52 13.04
CA ASP A 556 25.70 12.36 12.17
C ASP A 556 25.15 12.82 10.81
N GLU A 557 25.22 11.96 9.79
CA GLU A 557 24.47 12.17 8.55
C GLU A 557 22.99 12.46 8.83
N ASP A 558 22.39 13.31 7.99
CA ASP A 558 21.00 13.79 8.06
C ASP A 558 19.94 12.68 7.96
N LEU A 559 19.82 11.90 9.03
CA LEU A 559 18.88 10.80 9.20
C LEU A 559 18.04 11.02 10.47
N PRO A 560 16.83 10.44 10.55
CA PRO A 560 16.07 10.43 11.79
C PRO A 560 16.91 9.87 12.95
N GLY A 561 16.93 10.61 14.07
CA GLY A 561 17.74 10.28 15.25
C GLY A 561 19.17 10.87 15.24
N ALA A 562 19.54 11.65 14.21
CA ALA A 562 20.80 12.37 14.20
C ALA A 562 20.94 13.29 15.43
N THR A 563 22.13 13.37 16.00
CA THR A 563 22.45 14.39 17.01
C THR A 563 23.80 15.04 16.73
N ALA A 564 23.97 16.24 17.30
CA ALA A 564 25.21 16.98 17.20
C ALA A 564 26.29 16.42 18.14
N GLN A 565 27.55 16.69 17.79
CA GLN A 565 28.74 16.48 18.60
C GLN A 565 29.73 17.64 18.36
N SER A 566 30.72 17.80 19.23
CA SER A 566 31.68 18.91 19.15
C SER A 566 33.10 18.44 19.37
N LEU A 567 34.02 18.94 18.54
CA LEU A 567 35.46 18.75 18.68
C LEU A 567 36.13 20.11 18.88
N SER A 568 37.20 20.15 19.68
CA SER A 568 37.90 21.40 20.01
C SER A 568 39.38 21.33 19.68
N ILE A 569 39.91 22.36 19.05
CA ILE A 569 41.34 22.51 18.78
C ILE A 569 41.83 23.72 19.57
N SER A 570 42.76 23.53 20.48
CA SER A 570 43.46 24.62 21.18
C SER A 570 44.78 24.90 20.48
N ILE A 571 45.07 26.16 20.19
CA ILE A 571 46.30 26.59 19.53
C ILE A 571 47.03 27.58 20.40
N ARG A 572 48.35 27.43 20.49
CA ARG A 572 49.24 28.37 21.15
C ARG A 572 50.54 28.54 20.37
N ALA A 573 51.07 29.75 20.40
CA ALA A 573 52.32 30.12 19.75
C ALA A 573 52.86 31.42 20.32
N ILE A 574 54.17 31.61 20.30
CA ILE A 574 54.83 32.87 20.63
C ILE A 574 55.65 33.30 19.42
N VAL A 575 55.52 34.55 18.98
CA VAL A 575 56.42 35.17 18.00
C VAL A 575 57.23 36.24 18.72
N MET A 576 58.55 36.10 18.73
CA MET A 576 59.46 37.06 19.37
C MET A 576 60.28 37.83 18.32
N PRO A 577 60.76 39.05 18.62
CA PRO A 577 61.64 39.76 17.69
C PRO A 577 62.96 39.01 17.50
N PRO A 578 63.59 39.08 16.30
CA PRO A 578 64.96 38.60 16.12
C PRO A 578 65.92 39.37 17.02
N LEU A 579 66.99 38.72 17.46
CA LEU A 579 68.10 39.39 18.15
C LEU A 579 69.01 40.08 17.13
N ALA A 580 69.67 41.17 17.54
CA ALA A 580 70.69 41.81 16.71
C ALA A 580 71.78 40.80 16.37
N GLY A 581 72.09 40.65 15.08
CA GLY A 581 72.97 39.61 14.57
C GLY A 581 72.29 38.44 13.87
N ASP A 582 70.99 38.20 14.06
CA ASP A 582 70.24 37.16 13.32
C ASP A 582 69.59 37.81 12.08
N VAL A 583 70.31 37.78 10.96
CA VAL A 583 69.89 38.45 9.72
C VAL A 583 69.07 37.54 8.81
N ASN A 584 69.19 36.23 8.97
CA ASN A 584 68.47 35.24 8.16
C ASN A 584 67.20 34.67 8.87
N PHE A 585 66.97 35.06 10.13
CA PHE A 585 65.82 34.75 10.98
C PHE A 585 65.64 33.29 11.34
N ASP A 586 66.73 32.52 11.45
CA ASP A 586 66.70 31.09 11.76
C ASP A 586 66.83 30.77 13.27
N ALA A 587 66.94 31.82 14.10
CA ALA A 587 67.13 31.75 15.54
C ALA A 587 68.55 31.36 16.01
N PHE A 588 69.52 31.35 15.10
CA PHE A 588 70.94 31.26 15.40
C PHE A 588 71.60 32.59 15.05
N ILE A 589 72.72 32.89 15.71
CA ILE A 589 73.60 34.00 15.32
C ILE A 589 74.95 33.35 15.09
N ASP A 590 75.31 33.10 13.84
CA ASP A 590 76.53 32.37 13.50
C ASP A 590 77.27 32.97 12.30
N ILE A 591 78.26 32.23 11.77
CA ILE A 591 79.08 32.71 10.66
C ILE A 591 78.26 32.96 9.38
N LEU A 592 77.11 32.31 9.21
CA LEU A 592 76.20 32.53 8.09
C LEU A 592 75.55 33.91 8.19
N ASP A 593 75.18 34.35 9.40
CA ASP A 593 74.67 35.70 9.60
C ASP A 593 75.71 36.77 9.32
N ILE A 594 76.96 36.56 9.76
CA ILE A 594 78.07 37.48 9.43
C ILE A 594 78.32 37.49 7.91
N ALA A 595 78.24 36.34 7.25
CA ALA A 595 78.41 36.24 5.80
C ALA A 595 77.30 36.99 5.05
N ASP A 596 76.05 36.90 5.50
CA ASP A 596 74.92 37.62 4.92
C ASP A 596 74.97 39.13 5.22
N PHE A 597 75.36 39.50 6.44
CA PHE A 597 75.61 40.89 6.87
C PHE A 597 76.66 41.58 5.99
N LEU A 598 77.81 40.93 5.77
CA LEU A 598 78.88 41.47 4.92
C LEU A 598 78.57 41.34 3.42
N GLY A 599 77.95 40.22 3.01
CA GLY A 599 77.60 39.91 1.63
C GLY A 599 76.59 40.87 1.01
N GLY A 600 75.76 41.51 1.84
CA GLY A 600 74.86 42.58 1.43
C GLY A 600 75.54 43.89 1.00
N GLY A 601 76.83 44.07 1.33
CA GLY A 601 77.64 45.24 0.94
C GLY A 601 77.15 46.57 1.51
N ARG A 602 76.41 46.53 2.62
CA ARG A 602 75.78 47.73 3.22
C ARG A 602 76.61 48.40 4.30
N PHE A 603 77.50 47.65 4.94
CA PHE A 603 78.39 48.16 6.00
C PHE A 603 79.24 49.35 5.51
N ASP A 604 79.13 50.49 6.19
CA ASP A 604 79.78 51.77 5.89
C ASP A 604 79.55 52.30 4.45
N SER A 605 78.50 51.84 3.77
CA SER A 605 78.24 52.20 2.37
C SER A 605 77.46 53.51 2.19
N GLY A 606 76.79 53.99 3.25
CA GLY A 606 75.85 55.12 3.20
C GLY A 606 74.55 54.83 2.43
N LEU A 607 74.37 53.60 1.95
CA LEU A 607 73.14 53.17 1.27
C LEU A 607 72.10 52.73 2.32
N THR A 608 70.84 53.07 2.09
CA THR A 608 69.73 52.63 2.94
C THR A 608 69.69 51.12 3.07
N ALA A 609 69.66 50.64 4.32
CA ALA A 609 69.52 49.24 4.68
C ALA A 609 68.32 49.03 5.60
N GLY A 610 67.94 47.76 5.77
CA GLY A 610 66.99 47.36 6.80
C GLY A 610 67.56 46.21 7.64
N TRP A 611 66.76 45.72 8.59
CA TRP A 611 67.20 44.73 9.58
C TRP A 611 67.92 43.49 8.99
N SER A 612 67.36 42.85 7.96
CA SER A 612 67.96 41.66 7.33
C SER A 612 69.22 41.96 6.51
N GLN A 613 69.61 43.22 6.40
CA GLN A 613 70.84 43.68 5.76
C GLN A 613 71.85 44.19 6.79
N GLY A 614 71.53 44.13 8.09
CA GLY A 614 72.43 44.47 9.18
C GLY A 614 72.12 45.78 9.92
N ASP A 615 71.04 46.50 9.61
CA ASP A 615 70.64 47.70 10.37
C ASP A 615 69.82 47.30 11.61
N PHE A 616 70.50 47.08 12.74
CA PHE A 616 69.90 46.58 13.98
C PHE A 616 69.40 47.70 14.89
N ASN A 617 69.84 48.94 14.68
CA ASN A 617 69.34 50.10 15.44
C ASN A 617 68.21 50.88 14.71
N SER A 618 67.90 50.48 13.46
CA SER A 618 66.85 51.04 12.60
C SER A 618 67.06 52.50 12.19
N ASP A 619 68.31 52.96 12.09
CA ASP A 619 68.65 54.31 11.63
C ASP A 619 68.80 54.43 10.10
N SER A 620 68.53 53.33 9.38
CA SER A 620 68.64 53.18 7.93
C SER A 620 70.06 53.06 7.39
N GLN A 621 71.09 53.00 8.23
CA GLN A 621 72.47 52.75 7.84
C GLN A 621 72.96 51.44 8.47
N VAL A 622 74.02 50.86 7.90
CA VAL A 622 74.73 49.75 8.53
C VAL A 622 76.13 50.25 8.82
N ASP A 623 76.46 50.47 10.08
CA ASP A 623 77.76 50.97 10.49
C ASP A 623 78.31 50.21 11.72
N ILE A 624 79.36 50.74 12.32
CA ILE A 624 80.01 50.12 13.48
C ILE A 624 79.07 49.99 14.71
N LEU A 625 78.00 50.78 14.80
CA LEU A 625 77.01 50.70 15.87
C LEU A 625 76.14 49.45 15.72
N ASP A 626 75.82 49.03 14.51
CA ASP A 626 75.11 47.76 14.28
C ASP A 626 75.99 46.55 14.59
N VAL A 627 77.28 46.63 14.25
CA VAL A 627 78.25 45.60 14.68
C VAL A 627 78.35 45.55 16.20
N ALA A 628 78.30 46.71 16.87
CA ALA A 628 78.27 46.78 18.33
C ALA A 628 76.99 46.17 18.91
N ASP A 629 75.83 46.35 18.27
CA ASP A 629 74.56 45.74 18.67
C ASP A 629 74.56 44.22 18.47
N MET A 630 75.10 43.73 17.36
CA MET A 630 75.31 42.30 17.10
C MET A 630 76.23 41.66 18.16
N LEU A 631 77.38 42.28 18.43
CA LEU A 631 78.31 41.79 19.45
C LEU A 631 77.74 41.92 20.87
N GLY A 632 76.93 42.97 21.11
CA GLY A 632 76.25 43.24 22.37
C GLY A 632 75.14 42.24 22.70
N ALA A 633 74.62 41.51 21.69
CA ALA A 633 73.68 40.42 21.92
C ALA A 633 74.33 39.23 22.66
N ASP A 634 75.66 39.05 22.57
CA ASP A 634 76.43 37.96 23.21
C ASP A 634 75.88 36.56 22.85
N ARG A 635 75.55 36.37 21.57
CA ARG A 635 74.91 35.14 21.05
C ARG A 635 75.60 34.53 19.83
N PHE A 636 76.73 35.09 19.39
CA PHE A 636 77.49 34.51 18.29
C PHE A 636 77.96 33.09 18.64
N ASP A 637 77.57 32.11 17.83
CA ASP A 637 77.86 30.68 17.99
C ASP A 637 77.37 30.07 19.33
N ALA A 638 76.36 30.71 19.97
CA ALA A 638 75.82 30.30 21.27
C ALA A 638 74.67 29.27 21.16
N GLY A 639 74.29 28.86 19.95
CA GLY A 639 73.15 27.99 19.66
C GLY A 639 71.81 28.75 19.57
N ASP A 640 70.70 28.01 19.53
CA ASP A 640 69.35 28.55 19.38
C ASP A 640 69.00 29.47 20.55
N TYR A 641 68.76 30.75 20.27
CA TYR A 641 68.49 31.74 21.31
C TYR A 641 67.02 31.79 21.75
N ARG A 642 66.13 31.02 21.13
CA ARG A 642 64.75 30.91 21.61
C ARG A 642 64.77 30.36 23.02
N PRO A 643 63.90 30.85 23.93
CA PRO A 643 63.81 30.32 25.28
C PRO A 643 63.68 28.79 25.24
N ALA A 644 64.61 28.08 25.88
CA ALA A 644 64.55 26.62 26.01
C ALA A 644 63.15 26.26 26.53
N GLY A 645 62.39 25.53 25.71
CA GLY A 645 60.94 25.51 25.79
C GLY A 645 60.42 25.33 27.22
N THR A 646 59.55 26.24 27.67
CA THR A 646 58.50 25.82 28.59
C THR A 646 57.67 24.78 27.85
N ALA A 647 58.10 23.52 27.89
CA ALA A 647 57.22 22.41 27.64
C ALA A 647 56.13 22.52 28.71
N PHE A 648 55.04 23.22 28.39
CA PHE A 648 53.80 23.06 29.12
C PHE A 648 53.40 21.61 28.89
N SER A 649 53.67 20.78 29.90
CA SER A 649 53.49 19.34 29.91
C SER A 649 52.16 18.94 29.28
N ALA A 650 52.21 18.60 27.99
CA ALA A 650 51.22 17.71 27.43
C ALA A 650 51.56 16.35 28.04
N GLY A 651 50.72 15.87 28.97
CA GLY A 651 50.74 14.48 29.36
C GLY A 651 50.60 13.66 28.09
N LEU A 652 51.72 13.10 27.62
CA LEU A 652 51.74 12.03 26.64
C LEU A 652 51.00 10.87 27.31
N ALA A 653 49.70 10.75 27.06
CA ALA A 653 49.07 9.46 27.10
C ALA A 653 49.82 8.61 26.07
N ALA A 654 50.67 7.71 26.56
CA ALA A 654 51.34 6.73 25.73
C ALA A 654 50.30 6.10 24.81
N VAL A 655 50.51 6.21 23.50
CA VAL A 655 49.85 5.37 22.51
C VAL A 655 50.32 3.96 22.79
N PRO A 656 49.47 3.02 23.23
CA PRO A 656 49.88 1.62 23.30
C PRO A 656 50.13 1.16 21.86
N GLU A 657 51.32 0.62 21.61
CA GLU A 657 51.60 -0.07 20.34
C GLU A 657 50.52 -1.12 20.08
N PRO A 658 50.12 -1.33 18.81
CA PRO A 658 49.30 -2.49 18.49
C PRO A 658 50.08 -3.74 18.90
N ALA A 659 49.51 -4.52 19.82
CA ALA A 659 49.91 -5.90 20.05
C ALA A 659 49.56 -6.71 18.79
N ALA A 660 50.39 -6.56 17.75
CA ALA A 660 50.31 -7.29 16.50
C ALA A 660 51.69 -7.86 16.19
N GLY A 661 51.92 -9.07 16.69
CA GLY A 661 52.65 -10.08 15.93
C GLY A 661 54.16 -10.15 16.14
N LEU A 662 54.57 -10.67 17.30
CA LEU A 662 55.85 -11.38 17.50
C LEU A 662 55.89 -12.73 16.73
N ALA A 663 55.23 -12.83 15.57
CA ALA A 663 55.04 -14.06 14.80
C ALA A 663 55.51 -13.96 13.33
N THR A 664 56.10 -12.85 12.89
CA THR A 664 56.56 -12.68 11.49
C THR A 664 58.04 -12.38 11.31
N GLN A 665 58.84 -12.35 12.38
CA GLN A 665 60.31 -12.30 12.28
C GLN A 665 61.03 -13.65 12.49
N LEU A 666 60.29 -14.74 12.75
CA LEU A 666 60.82 -16.10 12.74
C LEU A 666 60.67 -16.83 11.37
N ALA A 667 60.02 -16.20 10.39
CA ALA A 667 59.83 -16.79 9.06
C ALA A 667 60.90 -16.42 8.01
N LEU A 668 61.69 -15.35 8.22
CA LEU A 668 62.81 -14.99 7.33
C LEU A 668 64.17 -15.57 7.76
N ALA A 669 64.30 -16.09 8.99
CA ALA A 669 65.50 -16.80 9.43
C ALA A 669 65.44 -18.32 9.13
N ALA A 670 64.26 -18.89 8.85
CA ALA A 670 64.07 -20.31 8.56
C ALA A 670 64.20 -20.67 7.06
N VAL A 671 64.10 -19.70 6.14
CA VAL A 671 64.26 -19.93 4.69
C VAL A 671 65.74 -19.86 4.26
N SER A 672 66.59 -19.14 4.99
CA SER A 672 68.04 -19.05 4.71
C SER A 672 68.86 -20.24 5.22
N ILE A 673 68.30 -21.09 6.11
CA ILE A 673 68.96 -22.30 6.64
C ILE A 673 68.49 -23.58 5.90
N ALA A 674 67.35 -23.56 5.21
CA ALA A 674 66.88 -24.69 4.40
C ALA A 674 67.47 -24.73 2.97
N MET A 675 68.06 -23.64 2.47
CA MET A 675 68.71 -23.59 1.13
C MET A 675 70.20 -23.96 1.11
N LEU A 676 70.82 -24.24 2.26
CA LEU A 676 72.23 -24.66 2.37
C LEU A 676 72.45 -26.16 2.62
N ARG A 677 71.40 -27.00 2.56
CA ARG A 677 71.51 -28.46 2.77
C ARG A 677 70.98 -29.37 1.65
N ARG A 678 70.61 -28.84 0.48
CA ARG A 678 70.09 -29.67 -0.64
C ARG A 678 70.75 -29.41 -2.00
N GLY A 679 72.08 -29.25 -2.00
CA GLY A 679 72.89 -29.07 -3.21
C GLY A 679 74.11 -29.98 -3.28
N ARG A 680 73.97 -31.29 -3.02
CA ARG A 680 74.97 -32.29 -3.44
C ARG A 680 74.29 -33.62 -3.81
N ARG A 681 74.58 -34.07 -5.04
CA ARG A 681 74.11 -35.27 -5.79
C ARG A 681 72.88 -35.01 -6.67
N LYS A 682 72.84 -35.31 -7.97
CA LYS A 682 73.78 -35.88 -8.96
C LYS A 682 73.13 -35.66 -10.34
N SER A 683 73.91 -35.48 -11.39
CA SER A 683 73.49 -35.61 -12.81
C SER A 683 74.68 -36.22 -13.59
N PRO A 684 74.49 -36.75 -14.82
CA PRO A 684 74.46 -38.19 -15.06
C PRO A 684 75.58 -38.70 -16.00
N SER A 685 75.98 -39.95 -15.78
CA SER A 685 76.47 -40.92 -16.77
C SER A 685 76.44 -42.30 -16.13
#